data_AF-A0A970V382-F1
#
_entry.id   AF-A0A970V382-F1
#
_cell.length_a   1.000
_cell.length_b   1.000
_cell.length_c   1.000
_cell.angle_alpha   90.00
_cell.angle_beta   90.00
_cell.angle_gamma   90.00
#
_symmetry.space_group_name_H-M   'P 1'
#
loop_
_entity.id
_entity.type
_entity.pdbx_description
1 polymer ?
#
loop_
_entity_poly.entity_id
_entity_poly.type
_entity_poly.pdbx_seq_one_letter_code
_entity_poly.pdbx_strand_id
1 'polypeptide(L)'
;RYAYPQMGSSAYEQYTNLWNWGNRAPAEAAKVEEVEALAYPDLEGKSPQAKAGMFQLFIHRMRLGGEPFAQGHAFYGYYDRFWERNPRNPEVFEGARPLWFAQGYSQKPSPIVAEDEPVEKTYYEKPPQMCFTNEEFIQQVLADASAYWDSGVKKPGSVVVDGDYLSAAAMDNSLWCKCPICQALIKPEATRGQGQFSNDRASEYMFWFANELARRIRKDYPDKFVTQAAYSQYAYPPERFPLEPNVAIVPCLHSRAVYSPSVMDNDRAILKAWREKAPQNRLFVYQYYLFPNYSAVLGKFHCFPGFFAHGIAENFKLYHQYGARGSFYEGLGQDVEMYVSCKLMDDATRDIDILLDEYFTGMYGAAAQPMKDFYLLVERTYSDPANYPEGESAQTPEIAWDRLGTEERMAQLGAFMAQAHAAAQTEQEKARVALFDKQVWEYMTTGRQQYVERKSAKIPSVTVPKIAEVGGDPAKVDWEQAPRLTGWSMPEGGEVPRKLEGRLAHDGKFLYMQLTELVDPKTLITDMVSVWSGDDWELFFARERVKPYRQVGLGPGGNFSALAHGEVAGQPMAPWDSGITVISDTSAPDRWTVHVVFPLDKLLPGGVRSGDKVYFNANRIWWAGGRGHQMTWSPLAAVHQLDRFGELILE
;
A
#
# COMPACT_ATOMS: atom_id res chain seq x y z
N ARG A 1 -25.58 5.66 3.73
CA ARG A 1 -25.96 5.62 2.30
C ARG A 1 -24.81 6.30 1.52
N TYR A 2 -24.25 5.71 0.46
CA TYR A 2 -22.87 6.02 -0.01
C TYR A 2 -22.75 6.33 -1.50
N ALA A 3 -21.91 7.30 -1.86
CA ALA A 3 -21.23 7.29 -3.15
C ALA A 3 -19.98 6.41 -3.03
N TYR A 4 -20.09 5.14 -3.43
CA TYR A 4 -18.92 4.29 -3.66
C TYR A 4 -18.86 3.95 -5.15
N PRO A 5 -18.30 4.83 -6.00
CA PRO A 5 -18.22 4.60 -7.45
C PRO A 5 -17.33 3.40 -7.83
N GLN A 6 -16.60 2.80 -6.88
CA GLN A 6 -15.83 1.58 -7.07
C GLN A 6 -16.61 0.28 -6.85
N MET A 7 -17.86 0.31 -6.36
CA MET A 7 -18.80 -0.81 -6.52
C MET A 7 -19.37 -0.85 -7.95
N GLY A 8 -18.49 -0.77 -8.95
CA GLY A 8 -18.76 -1.38 -10.23
C GLY A 8 -19.01 -2.85 -9.95
N SER A 9 -20.23 -3.32 -10.19
CA SER A 9 -20.77 -4.50 -9.51
C SER A 9 -20.16 -5.85 -9.94
N SER A 10 -19.08 -5.85 -10.72
CA SER A 10 -18.22 -7.01 -10.95
C SER A 10 -17.05 -7.14 -9.96
N ALA A 11 -16.73 -6.09 -9.20
CA ALA A 11 -15.45 -5.93 -8.49
C ALA A 11 -15.48 -6.22 -6.97
N TYR A 12 -16.60 -6.66 -6.38
CA TYR A 12 -16.71 -6.90 -4.93
C TYR A 12 -15.59 -7.80 -4.38
N GLU A 13 -15.33 -8.94 -5.05
CA GLU A 13 -14.26 -9.88 -4.68
C GLU A 13 -12.88 -9.24 -4.66
N GLN A 14 -12.63 -8.24 -5.51
CA GLN A 14 -11.35 -7.52 -5.56
C GLN A 14 -11.11 -6.69 -4.28
N TYR A 15 -12.11 -6.49 -3.42
CA TYR A 15 -11.98 -5.72 -2.18
C TYR A 15 -12.25 -6.52 -0.91
N THR A 16 -12.73 -7.77 -1.03
CA THR A 16 -13.01 -8.70 0.09
C THR A 16 -12.10 -9.92 0.13
N ASN A 17 -11.66 -10.43 -1.03
CA ASN A 17 -10.83 -11.64 -1.13
C ASN A 17 -9.39 -11.36 -0.67
N LEU A 18 -8.85 -12.26 0.17
CA LEU A 18 -7.47 -12.22 0.64
C LEU A 18 -6.44 -12.38 -0.48
N TRP A 19 -6.72 -13.23 -1.47
CA TRP A 19 -5.81 -13.57 -2.57
C TRP A 19 -5.61 -12.45 -3.58
N ASN A 20 -6.56 -11.52 -3.74
CA ASN A 20 -6.50 -10.48 -4.77
C ASN A 20 -7.13 -9.16 -4.30
N TRP A 21 -6.62 -8.66 -3.18
CA TRP A 21 -7.02 -7.36 -2.69
C TRP A 21 -6.49 -6.24 -3.62
N GLY A 22 -7.41 -5.41 -4.12
CA GLY A 22 -7.17 -4.21 -4.93
C GLY A 22 -6.65 -4.44 -6.36
N ASN A 23 -6.72 -5.66 -6.91
CA ASN A 23 -5.97 -6.09 -8.12
C ASN A 23 -4.44 -5.93 -7.99
N ARG A 24 -3.92 -5.90 -6.75
CA ARG A 24 -2.50 -5.64 -6.46
C ARG A 24 -1.65 -6.91 -6.32
N ALA A 25 -2.23 -8.11 -6.49
CA ALA A 25 -1.53 -9.39 -6.46
C ALA A 25 -1.71 -10.22 -7.77
N PRO A 26 -1.13 -9.80 -8.92
CA PRO A 26 -1.38 -10.47 -10.20
C PRO A 26 -0.81 -11.89 -10.33
N ALA A 27 0.06 -12.32 -9.41
CA ALA A 27 0.60 -13.67 -9.38
C ALA A 27 -0.46 -14.71 -8.96
N GLU A 28 -1.41 -14.32 -8.10
CA GLU A 28 -2.40 -15.20 -7.50
C GLU A 28 -3.67 -15.36 -8.36
N ALA A 29 -3.67 -14.88 -9.61
CA ALA A 29 -4.85 -14.84 -10.49
C ALA A 29 -5.60 -16.19 -10.58
N ALA A 30 -4.88 -17.31 -10.67
CA ALA A 30 -5.47 -18.64 -10.67
C ALA A 30 -6.23 -18.98 -9.37
N LYS A 31 -5.72 -18.56 -8.20
CA LYS A 31 -6.42 -18.71 -6.90
C LYS A 31 -7.67 -17.84 -6.83
N VAL A 32 -7.67 -16.67 -7.47
CA VAL A 32 -8.89 -15.85 -7.62
C VAL A 32 -9.93 -16.59 -8.45
N GLU A 33 -9.54 -17.16 -9.59
CA GLU A 33 -10.43 -17.91 -10.47
C GLU A 33 -11.02 -19.15 -9.77
N GLU A 34 -10.22 -19.89 -9.01
CA GLU A 34 -10.67 -21.00 -8.15
C GLU A 34 -11.73 -20.54 -7.12
N VAL A 35 -11.45 -19.44 -6.39
CA VAL A 35 -12.37 -18.89 -5.39
C VAL A 35 -13.65 -18.35 -6.03
N GLU A 36 -13.57 -17.66 -7.16
CA GLU A 36 -14.75 -17.14 -7.86
C GLU A 36 -15.64 -18.26 -8.42
N ALA A 37 -15.05 -19.34 -8.93
CA ALA A 37 -15.80 -20.52 -9.39
C ALA A 37 -16.56 -21.20 -8.23
N LEU A 38 -15.96 -21.25 -7.03
CA LEU A 38 -16.61 -21.80 -5.83
C LEU A 38 -17.68 -20.85 -5.24
N ALA A 39 -17.47 -19.54 -5.31
CA ALA A 39 -18.42 -18.54 -4.81
C ALA A 39 -19.64 -18.38 -5.74
N TYR A 40 -19.44 -18.54 -7.05
CA TYR A 40 -20.45 -18.29 -8.08
C TYR A 40 -20.58 -19.44 -9.09
N PRO A 41 -20.82 -20.70 -8.66
CA PRO A 41 -20.90 -21.85 -9.57
C PRO A 41 -22.05 -21.69 -10.59
N ASP A 42 -23.16 -21.07 -10.17
CA ASP A 42 -24.28 -20.73 -11.05
C ASP A 42 -23.95 -19.66 -12.10
N LEU A 43 -22.76 -19.03 -12.09
CA LEU A 43 -22.35 -18.01 -13.05
C LEU A 43 -21.35 -18.50 -14.12
N GLU A 44 -20.98 -19.78 -14.10
CA GLU A 44 -20.12 -20.35 -15.14
C GLU A 44 -20.71 -20.11 -16.54
N GLY A 45 -19.90 -19.56 -17.46
CA GLY A 45 -20.32 -19.20 -18.82
C GLY A 45 -21.32 -18.03 -18.93
N LYS A 46 -21.69 -17.35 -17.82
CA LYS A 46 -22.59 -16.19 -17.84
C LYS A 46 -21.82 -14.87 -17.99
N SER A 47 -22.51 -13.83 -18.43
CA SER A 47 -21.88 -12.52 -18.67
C SER A 47 -21.57 -11.77 -17.35
N PRO A 48 -20.63 -10.81 -17.35
CA PRO A 48 -20.33 -9.99 -16.16
C PRO A 48 -21.55 -9.25 -15.57
N GLN A 49 -22.58 -9.00 -16.38
CA GLN A 49 -23.84 -8.41 -15.95
C GLN A 49 -24.67 -9.33 -15.04
N ALA A 50 -24.52 -10.66 -15.14
CA ALA A 50 -25.18 -11.60 -14.23
C ALA A 50 -24.59 -11.51 -12.81
N LYS A 51 -23.25 -11.51 -12.71
CA LYS A 51 -22.50 -11.26 -11.47
C LYS A 51 -22.91 -9.91 -10.86
N ALA A 52 -22.91 -8.86 -11.69
CA ALA A 52 -23.38 -7.53 -11.33
C ALA A 52 -24.81 -7.51 -10.73
N GLY A 53 -25.75 -8.26 -11.30
CA GLY A 53 -27.12 -8.37 -10.81
C GLY A 53 -27.22 -9.01 -9.42
N MET A 54 -26.40 -10.03 -9.13
CA MET A 54 -26.36 -10.66 -7.81
C MET A 54 -25.88 -9.69 -6.73
N PHE A 55 -24.83 -8.91 -7.00
CA PHE A 55 -24.32 -7.91 -6.06
C PHE A 55 -25.31 -6.76 -5.82
N GLN A 56 -25.99 -6.28 -6.86
CA GLN A 56 -27.06 -5.28 -6.67
C GLN A 56 -28.22 -5.84 -5.82
N LEU A 57 -28.59 -7.11 -6.01
CA LEU A 57 -29.59 -7.77 -5.16
C LEU A 57 -29.12 -7.91 -3.70
N PHE A 58 -27.85 -8.22 -3.45
CA PHE A 58 -27.26 -8.21 -2.11
C PHE A 58 -27.32 -6.82 -1.46
N ILE A 59 -26.85 -5.79 -2.17
CA ILE A 59 -26.89 -4.38 -1.74
C ILE A 59 -28.32 -3.97 -1.36
N HIS A 60 -29.31 -4.28 -2.19
CA HIS A 60 -30.72 -4.01 -1.91
C HIS A 60 -31.25 -4.78 -0.69
N ARG A 61 -30.95 -6.08 -0.56
CA ARG A 61 -31.36 -6.90 0.60
C ARG A 61 -30.75 -6.41 1.92
N MET A 62 -29.52 -5.92 1.87
CA MET A 62 -28.81 -5.33 3.02
C MET A 62 -29.13 -3.85 3.24
N ARG A 63 -30.08 -3.27 2.48
CA ARG A 63 -30.52 -1.86 2.54
C ARG A 63 -29.37 -0.84 2.36
N LEU A 64 -28.31 -1.24 1.67
CA LEU A 64 -27.15 -0.40 1.40
C LEU A 64 -27.44 0.69 0.36
N GLY A 65 -26.83 1.88 0.52
CA GLY A 65 -26.85 2.98 -0.47
C GLY A 65 -28.03 3.97 -0.35
N GLY A 66 -28.05 5.02 -1.20
CA GLY A 66 -29.24 5.85 -1.52
C GLY A 66 -29.43 7.30 -0.98
N GLU A 67 -28.46 7.96 -0.33
CA GLU A 67 -28.42 9.43 -0.08
C GLU A 67 -27.11 9.82 -0.76
N PRO A 68 -27.15 10.60 -1.87
CA PRO A 68 -25.94 10.89 -2.62
C PRO A 68 -24.98 11.71 -1.76
N PHE A 69 -23.69 11.34 -1.76
CA PHE A 69 -22.70 11.86 -0.83
C PHE A 69 -21.30 11.82 -1.43
N ALA A 70 -20.88 12.92 -2.08
CA ALA A 70 -19.51 13.05 -2.56
C ALA A 70 -18.52 13.21 -1.42
N GLN A 71 -17.59 12.27 -1.27
CA GLN A 71 -16.40 12.41 -0.42
C GLN A 71 -15.23 11.68 -1.10
N GLY A 72 -14.05 12.29 -1.07
CA GLY A 72 -12.83 11.72 -1.63
C GLY A 72 -11.82 12.80 -2.01
N HIS A 73 -10.55 12.40 -2.11
CA HIS A 73 -9.42 13.26 -2.49
C HIS A 73 -9.73 13.98 -3.82
N ALA A 74 -9.77 15.32 -3.80
CA ALA A 74 -10.18 16.14 -4.92
C ALA A 74 -8.98 16.73 -5.69
N PHE A 75 -9.25 17.50 -6.73
CA PHE A 75 -8.29 18.32 -7.49
C PHE A 75 -7.23 17.61 -8.36
N TYR A 76 -7.12 16.27 -8.38
CA TYR A 76 -6.22 15.58 -9.32
C TYR A 76 -6.45 15.98 -10.80
N GLY A 77 -7.70 16.22 -11.20
CA GLY A 77 -8.03 16.68 -12.56
C GLY A 77 -7.59 18.12 -12.86
N TYR A 78 -7.25 18.93 -11.85
CA TYR A 78 -6.83 20.31 -12.05
C TYR A 78 -5.44 20.42 -12.67
N TYR A 79 -4.58 19.39 -12.57
CA TYR A 79 -3.30 19.41 -13.28
C TYR A 79 -3.49 19.39 -14.81
N ASP A 80 -4.36 18.51 -15.31
CA ASP A 80 -4.68 18.41 -16.74
C ASP A 80 -5.38 19.67 -17.27
N ARG A 81 -6.15 20.35 -16.41
CA ARG A 81 -6.88 21.58 -16.76
C ARG A 81 -6.03 22.85 -16.66
N PHE A 82 -5.18 22.95 -15.64
CA PHE A 82 -4.60 24.22 -15.19
C PHE A 82 -3.11 24.17 -14.80
N TRP A 83 -2.43 23.02 -14.76
CA TRP A 83 -0.97 23.00 -14.60
C TRP A 83 -0.30 23.06 -15.97
N GLU A 84 -0.51 22.03 -16.78
CA GLU A 84 0.07 21.86 -18.11
C GLU A 84 -0.88 21.04 -18.99
N ARG A 85 -0.71 21.11 -20.31
CA ARG A 85 -1.55 20.34 -21.23
C ARG A 85 -1.13 18.87 -21.27
N ASN A 86 -1.90 18.00 -20.63
CA ASN A 86 -1.68 16.56 -20.66
C ASN A 86 -1.90 16.00 -22.09
N PRO A 87 -0.92 15.33 -22.73
CA PRO A 87 -1.10 14.73 -24.06
C PRO A 87 -2.14 13.62 -24.13
N ARG A 88 -2.51 12.99 -23.00
CA ARG A 88 -3.53 11.94 -22.92
C ARG A 88 -4.96 12.49 -22.89
N ASN A 89 -5.16 13.68 -22.33
CA ASN A 89 -6.45 14.40 -22.24
C ASN A 89 -6.30 15.86 -22.73
N PRO A 90 -5.85 16.11 -23.98
CA PRO A 90 -5.42 17.43 -24.44
C PRO A 90 -6.55 18.46 -24.63
N GLU A 91 -7.81 18.02 -24.51
CA GLU A 91 -9.05 18.81 -24.66
C GLU A 91 -9.56 19.45 -23.36
N VAL A 92 -9.14 18.96 -22.18
CA VAL A 92 -9.59 19.54 -20.89
C VAL A 92 -8.76 20.75 -20.45
N PHE A 93 -7.65 21.05 -21.14
CA PHE A 93 -6.75 22.14 -20.76
C PHE A 93 -7.34 23.53 -21.02
N GLU A 94 -7.50 24.32 -19.94
CA GLU A 94 -8.10 25.66 -19.91
C GLU A 94 -7.05 26.79 -19.73
N GLY A 95 -5.77 26.42 -19.68
CA GLY A 95 -4.63 27.33 -19.58
C GLY A 95 -3.97 27.32 -18.22
N ALA A 96 -2.64 27.50 -18.20
CA ALA A 96 -1.84 27.40 -16.99
C ALA A 96 -2.24 28.42 -15.91
N ARG A 97 -2.25 27.98 -14.65
CA ARG A 97 -2.51 28.77 -13.43
C ARG A 97 -1.56 28.33 -12.31
N PRO A 98 -0.23 28.48 -12.46
CA PRO A 98 0.75 27.91 -11.53
C PRO A 98 0.60 28.39 -10.08
N LEU A 99 0.03 29.57 -9.85
CA LEU A 99 -0.22 30.13 -8.51
C LEU A 99 -1.36 29.44 -7.73
N TRP A 100 -2.20 28.64 -8.41
CA TRP A 100 -3.24 27.83 -7.78
C TRP A 100 -2.67 26.58 -7.11
N PHE A 101 -1.44 26.21 -7.43
CA PHE A 101 -0.76 25.01 -6.93
C PHE A 101 0.21 25.36 -5.77
N ALA A 102 0.62 24.34 -5.02
CA ALA A 102 1.43 24.49 -3.81
C ALA A 102 2.81 25.09 -4.10
N GLN A 103 3.15 26.16 -3.38
CA GLN A 103 4.39 26.91 -3.58
C GLN A 103 5.52 26.42 -2.66
N GLY A 104 6.77 26.72 -3.04
CA GLY A 104 7.97 26.36 -2.26
C GLY A 104 8.49 24.93 -2.48
N TYR A 105 8.15 24.31 -3.60
CA TYR A 105 8.61 22.99 -4.04
C TYR A 105 9.52 23.06 -5.28
N SER A 106 10.42 24.06 -5.31
CA SER A 106 11.40 24.27 -6.40
C SER A 106 12.55 23.25 -6.41
N GLN A 107 12.66 22.42 -5.37
CA GLN A 107 13.52 21.26 -5.30
C GLN A 107 12.63 20.05 -5.03
N LYS A 108 12.88 18.93 -5.72
CA LYS A 108 12.07 17.69 -5.64
C LYS A 108 11.84 17.31 -4.18
N PRO A 109 10.62 17.45 -3.61
CA PRO A 109 10.34 16.91 -2.29
C PRO A 109 10.46 15.39 -2.42
N SER A 110 11.30 14.76 -1.60
CA SER A 110 11.53 13.31 -1.68
C SER A 110 10.21 12.53 -1.54
N PRO A 111 10.00 11.45 -2.30
CA PRO A 111 8.90 10.54 -2.01
C PRO A 111 8.97 10.04 -0.57
N ILE A 112 7.81 9.93 0.05
CA ILE A 112 7.54 8.75 0.86
C ILE A 112 6.90 7.75 -0.10
N VAL A 113 7.71 6.91 -0.75
CA VAL A 113 7.25 5.62 -1.29
C VAL A 113 7.75 4.52 -0.37
N ALA A 114 6.95 3.47 -0.21
CA ALA A 114 7.49 2.17 0.15
C ALA A 114 8.45 1.70 -0.96
N GLU A 115 9.49 0.94 -0.60
CA GLU A 115 10.65 0.62 -1.47
C GLU A 115 10.33 -0.16 -2.77
N ASP A 116 9.05 -0.51 -2.98
CA ASP A 116 8.59 -1.51 -3.94
C ASP A 116 7.49 -1.02 -4.91
N GLU A 117 6.95 0.21 -4.77
CA GLU A 117 5.97 0.73 -5.76
C GLU A 117 6.69 1.21 -7.04
N PRO A 118 6.23 0.80 -8.25
CA PRO A 118 6.75 1.37 -9.49
C PRO A 118 6.48 2.88 -9.52
N VAL A 119 7.40 3.65 -10.11
CA VAL A 119 7.34 5.13 -10.15
C VAL A 119 6.31 5.65 -11.18
N GLU A 120 5.09 5.11 -11.15
CA GLU A 120 3.92 5.63 -11.85
C GLU A 120 3.07 6.53 -10.94
N LYS A 121 3.69 7.59 -10.41
CA LYS A 121 3.01 8.88 -10.13
C LYS A 121 4.01 10.03 -9.97
N THR A 122 3.91 10.98 -10.89
CA THR A 122 4.83 12.11 -11.09
C THR A 122 4.62 13.26 -10.09
N TYR A 123 4.90 13.02 -8.81
CA TYR A 123 4.95 14.08 -7.79
C TYR A 123 6.18 15.00 -7.89
N TYR A 124 7.09 14.77 -8.85
CA TYR A 124 8.37 15.50 -8.98
C TYR A 124 8.40 16.54 -10.11
N GLU A 125 7.42 16.50 -11.02
CA GLU A 125 7.28 17.45 -12.14
C GLU A 125 6.14 18.45 -11.92
N LYS A 126 5.27 18.16 -10.94
CA LYS A 126 4.08 18.95 -10.60
C LYS A 126 4.11 19.23 -9.10
N PRO A 127 3.64 20.40 -8.63
CA PRO A 127 3.52 20.68 -7.20
C PRO A 127 2.68 19.61 -6.51
N PRO A 128 2.98 19.20 -5.27
CA PRO A 128 2.34 18.04 -4.66
C PRO A 128 0.91 18.28 -4.15
N GLN A 129 0.46 19.54 -4.11
CA GLN A 129 -0.84 19.93 -3.59
C GLN A 129 -1.35 21.23 -4.25
N MET A 130 -2.58 21.63 -3.95
CA MET A 130 -3.11 22.96 -4.27
C MET A 130 -2.68 24.03 -3.25
N CYS A 131 -2.78 25.30 -3.62
CA CYS A 131 -2.69 26.44 -2.71
C CYS A 131 -4.10 26.79 -2.21
N PHE A 132 -4.54 26.16 -1.12
CA PHE A 132 -5.92 26.30 -0.63
C PHE A 132 -6.32 27.73 -0.20
N THR A 133 -5.37 28.66 -0.05
CA THR A 133 -5.65 30.09 0.21
C THR A 133 -5.56 30.97 -1.03
N ASN A 134 -5.47 30.40 -2.24
CA ASN A 134 -5.53 31.16 -3.49
C ASN A 134 -6.99 31.47 -3.85
N GLU A 135 -7.33 32.75 -3.93
CA GLU A 135 -8.69 33.24 -4.18
C GLU A 135 -9.23 32.84 -5.56
N GLU A 136 -8.43 32.87 -6.62
CA GLU A 136 -8.85 32.43 -7.96
C GLU A 136 -9.12 30.92 -8.01
N PHE A 137 -8.31 30.13 -7.31
CA PHE A 137 -8.54 28.68 -7.16
C PHE A 137 -9.86 28.40 -6.42
N ILE A 138 -10.11 29.10 -5.30
CA ILE A 138 -11.39 29.02 -4.58
C ILE A 138 -12.55 29.37 -5.52
N GLN A 139 -12.44 30.43 -6.32
CA GLN A 139 -13.46 30.82 -7.30
C GLN A 139 -13.68 29.74 -8.37
N GLN A 140 -12.63 29.09 -8.88
CA GLN A 140 -12.79 28.00 -9.86
C GLN A 140 -13.48 26.76 -9.27
N VAL A 141 -13.15 26.40 -8.02
CA VAL A 141 -13.79 25.30 -7.29
C VAL A 141 -15.29 25.56 -7.11
N LEU A 142 -15.65 26.79 -6.75
CA LEU A 142 -17.05 27.23 -6.66
C LEU A 142 -17.74 27.17 -8.03
N ALA A 143 -17.12 27.70 -9.08
CA ALA A 143 -17.67 27.71 -10.43
C ALA A 143 -17.92 26.30 -11.00
N ASP A 144 -16.98 25.36 -10.78
CA ASP A 144 -17.14 23.97 -11.17
C ASP A 144 -18.33 23.30 -10.44
N ALA A 145 -18.51 23.58 -9.14
CA ALA A 145 -19.58 23.02 -8.33
C ALA A 145 -20.96 23.58 -8.72
N SER A 146 -21.05 24.91 -8.89
CA SER A 146 -22.24 25.59 -9.41
C SER A 146 -22.65 25.04 -10.77
N ALA A 147 -21.71 24.89 -11.70
CA ALA A 147 -21.98 24.34 -13.02
C ALA A 147 -22.56 22.91 -12.98
N TYR A 148 -22.11 22.08 -12.03
CA TYR A 148 -22.71 20.75 -11.81
C TYR A 148 -24.13 20.86 -11.24
N TRP A 149 -24.37 21.71 -10.23
CA TRP A 149 -25.72 21.84 -9.63
C TRP A 149 -26.74 22.47 -10.58
N ASP A 150 -26.32 23.37 -11.47
CA ASP A 150 -27.20 24.03 -12.44
C ASP A 150 -27.56 23.12 -13.63
N SER A 151 -26.65 22.21 -14.03
CA SER A 151 -26.79 21.40 -15.25
C SER A 151 -26.99 19.89 -15.02
N GLY A 152 -26.66 19.39 -13.83
CA GLY A 152 -26.53 17.96 -13.53
C GLY A 152 -25.32 17.28 -14.19
N VAL A 153 -24.50 18.00 -14.96
CA VAL A 153 -23.39 17.42 -15.75
C VAL A 153 -22.05 17.74 -15.09
N LYS A 154 -21.29 16.69 -14.76
CA LYS A 154 -19.93 16.84 -14.25
C LYS A 154 -18.94 17.12 -15.40
N LYS A 155 -18.26 18.26 -15.35
CA LYS A 155 -17.18 18.60 -16.28
C LYS A 155 -15.96 17.66 -16.11
N PRO A 156 -15.34 17.15 -17.19
CA PRO A 156 -14.12 16.36 -17.10
C PRO A 156 -13.01 17.09 -16.33
N GLY A 157 -12.29 16.37 -15.45
CA GLY A 157 -11.23 16.93 -14.61
C GLY A 157 -11.69 17.94 -13.54
N SER A 158 -12.99 18.12 -13.31
CA SER A 158 -13.51 19.02 -12.26
C SER A 158 -13.49 18.42 -10.86
N VAL A 159 -13.90 19.24 -9.89
CA VAL A 159 -14.04 18.90 -8.47
C VAL A 159 -14.85 17.62 -8.23
N VAL A 160 -14.66 17.01 -7.05
CA VAL A 160 -15.47 15.86 -6.64
C VAL A 160 -16.78 16.39 -6.05
N VAL A 161 -17.83 16.41 -6.88
CA VAL A 161 -19.19 16.85 -6.56
C VAL A 161 -20.19 15.77 -7.00
N ASP A 162 -21.19 15.49 -6.16
CA ASP A 162 -22.30 14.56 -6.42
C ASP A 162 -23.47 14.87 -5.49
N GLY A 163 -24.69 14.88 -6.03
CA GLY A 163 -25.90 15.31 -5.33
C GLY A 163 -25.74 16.67 -4.66
N ASP A 164 -26.03 16.77 -3.37
CA ASP A 164 -25.97 18.02 -2.61
C ASP A 164 -24.57 18.39 -2.08
N TYR A 165 -23.52 17.64 -2.46
CA TYR A 165 -22.22 17.65 -1.79
C TYR A 165 -21.04 17.98 -2.71
N LEU A 166 -20.17 18.88 -2.25
CA LEU A 166 -18.87 19.21 -2.83
C LEU A 166 -17.74 18.78 -1.88
N SER A 167 -16.82 17.91 -2.33
CA SER A 167 -15.64 17.53 -1.55
C SER A 167 -14.53 18.59 -1.62
N ALA A 168 -14.11 19.07 -0.46
CA ALA A 168 -12.96 19.94 -0.27
C ALA A 168 -11.68 19.19 0.18
N ALA A 169 -11.73 17.86 0.27
CA ALA A 169 -10.61 17.05 0.73
C ALA A 169 -9.37 17.20 -0.19
N ALA A 170 -8.22 17.46 0.42
CA ALA A 170 -6.94 17.55 -0.29
C ALA A 170 -6.57 16.22 -0.97
N MET A 171 -5.61 16.26 -1.90
CA MET A 171 -4.97 15.04 -2.41
C MET A 171 -4.21 14.30 -1.31
N ASP A 172 -4.01 12.99 -1.47
CA ASP A 172 -3.51 12.09 -0.42
C ASP A 172 -1.99 12.24 -0.16
N ASN A 173 -1.61 13.37 0.43
CA ASN A 173 -0.29 13.63 1.01
C ASN A 173 -0.36 14.82 1.98
N SER A 174 0.68 15.00 2.81
CA SER A 174 0.81 16.14 3.74
C SER A 174 1.82 17.21 3.29
N LEU A 175 2.05 17.35 1.98
CA LEU A 175 3.01 18.31 1.41
C LEU A 175 2.33 19.67 1.15
N TRP A 176 1.97 20.35 2.24
CA TRP A 176 1.22 21.61 2.22
C TRP A 176 1.95 22.76 1.52
N CYS A 177 1.20 23.71 0.96
CA CYS A 177 1.75 24.91 0.32
C CYS A 177 2.59 25.75 1.30
N LYS A 178 3.83 26.10 0.91
CA LYS A 178 4.77 26.86 1.75
C LYS A 178 4.66 28.37 1.61
N CYS A 179 3.62 28.91 0.96
CA CYS A 179 3.42 30.36 0.91
C CYS A 179 3.07 30.89 2.31
N PRO A 180 3.41 32.17 2.65
CA PRO A 180 3.23 32.69 4.01
C PRO A 180 1.79 32.61 4.54
N ILE A 181 0.78 32.75 3.67
CA ILE A 181 -0.64 32.70 4.04
C ILE A 181 -1.04 31.29 4.47
N CYS A 182 -0.67 30.25 3.69
CA CYS A 182 -0.93 28.86 4.05
C CYS A 182 -0.18 28.46 5.33
N GLN A 183 1.09 28.86 5.47
CA GLN A 183 1.90 28.51 6.63
C GLN A 183 1.40 29.18 7.94
N ALA A 184 0.80 30.37 7.88
CA ALA A 184 0.17 31.00 9.04
C ALA A 184 -1.03 30.20 9.61
N LEU A 185 -1.64 29.33 8.80
CA LEU A 185 -2.72 28.43 9.18
C LEU A 185 -2.24 27.00 9.53
N ILE A 186 -0.94 26.74 9.54
CA ILE A 186 -0.38 25.43 9.93
C ILE A 186 0.32 25.61 11.27
N LYS A 187 -0.02 24.76 12.25
CA LYS A 187 0.71 24.72 13.53
C LYS A 187 2.12 24.19 13.26
N PRO A 188 3.18 24.69 13.94
CA PRO A 188 4.50 24.09 13.83
C PRO A 188 4.46 22.60 14.22
N GLU A 189 3.84 22.33 15.38
CA GLU A 189 3.61 21.00 15.95
C GLU A 189 2.13 20.76 16.25
N ALA A 190 1.74 19.48 16.30
CA ALA A 190 0.42 19.09 16.76
C ALA A 190 0.26 19.29 18.28
N THR A 191 -0.92 19.73 18.71
CA THR A 191 -1.32 19.86 20.12
C THR A 191 -2.33 18.79 20.54
N ARG A 192 -3.00 18.12 19.59
CA ARG A 192 -3.89 16.98 19.80
C ARG A 192 -3.52 15.85 18.84
N GLY A 193 -3.50 14.61 19.32
CA GLY A 193 -2.93 13.47 18.58
C GLY A 193 -1.42 13.58 18.37
N GLN A 194 -0.68 14.25 19.26
CA GLN A 194 0.79 14.34 19.12
C GLN A 194 1.42 12.94 19.09
N GLY A 195 2.31 12.69 18.11
CA GLY A 195 2.88 11.37 17.86
C GLY A 195 1.98 10.39 17.09
N GLN A 196 0.72 10.73 16.85
CA GLN A 196 -0.22 9.93 16.06
C GLN A 196 -0.25 10.37 14.60
N PHE A 197 -0.59 9.44 13.70
CA PHE A 197 -0.86 9.75 12.29
C PHE A 197 -2.02 10.76 12.16
N SER A 198 -3.13 10.51 12.87
CA SER A 198 -4.27 11.43 12.94
C SER A 198 -4.07 12.46 14.06
N ASN A 199 -3.79 13.70 13.69
CA ASN A 199 -3.46 14.81 14.59
C ASN A 199 -4.05 16.15 14.10
N ASP A 200 -3.72 17.27 14.75
CA ASP A 200 -4.37 18.57 14.52
C ASP A 200 -3.49 19.68 13.91
N ARG A 201 -2.29 19.32 13.43
CA ARG A 201 -1.27 20.25 12.94
C ARG A 201 -1.74 21.16 11.79
N ALA A 202 -2.53 20.62 10.87
CA ALA A 202 -3.05 21.29 9.68
C ALA A 202 -4.57 21.53 9.72
N SER A 203 -5.23 21.29 10.87
CA SER A 203 -6.69 21.46 11.00
C SER A 203 -7.18 22.86 10.66
N GLU A 204 -6.48 23.91 11.11
CA GLU A 204 -6.86 25.30 10.80
C GLU A 204 -6.77 25.57 9.29
N TYR A 205 -5.74 25.05 8.61
CA TYR A 205 -5.54 25.24 7.17
C TYR A 205 -6.64 24.58 6.34
N MET A 206 -6.92 23.30 6.57
CA MET A 206 -7.89 22.56 5.76
C MET A 206 -9.34 22.96 6.05
N PHE A 207 -9.70 23.21 7.32
CA PHE A 207 -11.06 23.64 7.65
C PHE A 207 -11.31 25.13 7.38
N TRP A 208 -10.28 25.97 7.25
CA TRP A 208 -10.45 27.34 6.75
C TRP A 208 -10.91 27.32 5.29
N PHE A 209 -10.29 26.46 4.44
CA PHE A 209 -10.68 26.29 3.05
C PHE A 209 -12.11 25.74 2.92
N ALA A 210 -12.45 24.71 3.69
CA ALA A 210 -13.82 24.18 3.73
C ALA A 210 -14.85 25.25 4.16
N ASN A 211 -14.51 26.09 5.15
CA ASN A 211 -15.34 27.22 5.58
C ASN A 211 -15.51 28.30 4.49
N GLU A 212 -14.44 28.67 3.78
CA GLU A 212 -14.52 29.63 2.67
C GLU A 212 -15.47 29.13 1.57
N LEU A 213 -15.33 27.87 1.16
CA LEU A 213 -16.25 27.26 0.20
C LEU A 213 -17.68 27.25 0.74
N ALA A 214 -17.88 26.72 1.95
CA ALA A 214 -19.21 26.53 2.55
C ALA A 214 -19.98 27.86 2.70
N ARG A 215 -19.31 28.91 3.20
CA ARG A 215 -19.90 30.25 3.36
C ARG A 215 -20.26 30.90 2.03
N ARG A 216 -19.48 30.62 0.98
CA ARG A 216 -19.70 31.18 -0.36
C ARG A 216 -20.82 30.46 -1.09
N ILE A 217 -20.81 29.11 -1.18
CA ILE A 217 -21.90 28.36 -1.83
C ILE A 217 -23.26 28.62 -1.19
N ARG A 218 -23.33 28.79 0.14
CA ARG A 218 -24.60 28.91 0.87
C ARG A 218 -25.41 30.17 0.51
N LYS A 219 -24.80 31.17 -0.13
CA LYS A 219 -25.48 32.38 -0.59
C LYS A 219 -26.46 32.08 -1.73
N ASP A 220 -26.01 31.28 -2.68
CA ASP A 220 -26.72 30.97 -3.93
C ASP A 220 -27.36 29.57 -3.87
N TYR A 221 -26.76 28.67 -3.09
CA TYR A 221 -27.16 27.27 -2.91
C TYR A 221 -27.29 26.92 -1.40
N PRO A 222 -28.34 27.40 -0.71
CA PRO A 222 -28.47 27.30 0.75
C PRO A 222 -28.59 25.86 1.28
N ASP A 223 -29.06 24.93 0.46
CA ASP A 223 -29.26 23.52 0.80
C ASP A 223 -28.06 22.62 0.43
N LYS A 224 -26.95 23.20 -0.07
CA LYS A 224 -25.76 22.46 -0.50
C LYS A 224 -24.65 22.49 0.56
N PHE A 225 -23.90 21.39 0.60
CA PHE A 225 -22.91 21.10 1.64
C PHE A 225 -21.50 20.96 1.06
N VAL A 226 -20.50 21.37 1.83
CA VAL A 226 -19.10 21.04 1.58
C VAL A 226 -18.73 19.84 2.45
N THR A 227 -18.32 18.71 1.89
CA THR A 227 -17.71 17.65 2.68
C THR A 227 -16.23 17.94 2.89
N GLN A 228 -15.75 17.67 4.10
CA GLN A 228 -14.36 17.80 4.45
C GLN A 228 -13.92 16.57 5.23
N ALA A 229 -12.90 15.89 4.70
CA ALA A 229 -12.19 14.86 5.45
C ALA A 229 -11.56 15.48 6.70
N ALA A 230 -11.66 14.78 7.83
CA ALA A 230 -10.82 15.00 8.98
C ALA A 230 -9.85 13.82 9.05
N TYR A 231 -8.67 13.99 8.44
CA TYR A 231 -7.73 12.92 8.11
C TYR A 231 -6.29 13.34 8.40
N SER A 232 -5.44 12.39 8.81
CA SER A 232 -4.01 12.61 9.01
C SER A 232 -3.75 13.88 9.86
N GLN A 233 -2.93 14.82 9.38
CA GLN A 233 -2.58 16.05 10.09
C GLN A 233 -3.75 17.03 10.34
N TYR A 234 -4.96 16.77 9.85
CA TYR A 234 -6.15 17.61 10.05
C TYR A 234 -7.35 16.79 10.55
N ALA A 235 -7.09 15.77 11.38
CA ALA A 235 -8.11 14.87 11.93
C ALA A 235 -9.01 15.50 13.00
N TYR A 236 -8.49 16.46 13.77
CA TYR A 236 -9.24 17.16 14.81
C TYR A 236 -9.90 18.46 14.30
N PRO A 237 -10.91 18.99 15.00
CA PRO A 237 -11.53 20.27 14.65
C PRO A 237 -10.58 21.48 14.77
N PRO A 238 -10.76 22.52 13.94
CA PRO A 238 -10.09 23.81 14.12
C PRO A 238 -10.49 24.47 15.44
N GLU A 239 -9.57 25.23 16.01
CA GLU A 239 -9.73 25.93 17.28
C GLU A 239 -9.97 27.43 17.06
N ARG A 240 -9.27 28.04 16.10
CA ARG A 240 -9.24 29.50 15.88
C ARG A 240 -10.55 30.10 15.35
N PHE A 241 -11.43 29.31 14.76
CA PHE A 241 -12.70 29.77 14.20
C PHE A 241 -13.84 28.74 14.39
N PRO A 242 -15.11 29.17 14.34
CA PRO A 242 -16.26 28.26 14.26
C PRO A 242 -16.37 27.63 12.86
N LEU A 243 -16.93 26.43 12.79
CA LEU A 243 -17.20 25.77 11.50
C LEU A 243 -18.53 26.27 10.91
N GLU A 244 -18.58 26.49 9.59
CA GLU A 244 -19.82 26.84 8.89
C GLU A 244 -20.83 25.68 8.98
N PRO A 245 -22.14 25.95 9.16
CA PRO A 245 -23.14 24.92 9.46
C PRO A 245 -23.42 23.97 8.28
N ASN A 246 -23.05 24.34 7.05
CA ASN A 246 -23.15 23.48 5.87
C ASN A 246 -21.82 22.79 5.50
N VAL A 247 -20.84 22.72 6.42
CA VAL A 247 -19.75 21.74 6.31
C VAL A 247 -20.21 20.39 6.87
N ALA A 248 -20.09 19.33 6.07
CA ALA A 248 -20.25 17.95 6.48
C ALA A 248 -18.88 17.35 6.81
N ILE A 249 -18.72 16.90 8.05
CA ILE A 249 -17.45 16.42 8.59
C ILE A 249 -17.35 14.92 8.36
N VAL A 250 -16.19 14.45 7.91
CA VAL A 250 -15.91 13.02 7.70
C VAL A 250 -14.60 12.63 8.36
N PRO A 251 -14.56 12.26 9.65
CA PRO A 251 -13.36 11.74 10.29
C PRO A 251 -12.97 10.41 9.67
N CYS A 252 -11.71 10.33 9.27
CA CYS A 252 -11.06 9.13 8.76
C CYS A 252 -10.46 8.36 9.93
N LEU A 253 -11.06 7.22 10.25
CA LEU A 253 -10.80 6.46 11.47
C LEU A 253 -10.17 5.11 11.15
N HIS A 254 -9.20 4.70 11.95
CA HIS A 254 -8.44 3.47 11.84
C HIS A 254 -9.23 2.29 12.44
N SER A 255 -10.52 2.16 12.17
CA SER A 255 -11.46 1.28 12.91
C SER A 255 -11.06 -0.19 13.03
N ARG A 256 -10.14 -0.70 12.19
CA ARG A 256 -9.59 -2.07 12.28
C ARG A 256 -8.27 -2.17 13.07
N ALA A 257 -7.66 -1.05 13.49
CA ALA A 257 -6.49 -1.04 14.38
C ALA A 257 -6.86 -1.35 15.85
N VAL A 258 -7.77 -2.31 16.06
CA VAL A 258 -8.34 -2.68 17.37
C VAL A 258 -7.31 -3.23 18.36
N TYR A 259 -6.21 -3.81 17.83
CA TYR A 259 -5.02 -4.20 18.60
C TYR A 259 -4.19 -3.04 19.14
N SER A 260 -4.49 -1.79 18.76
CA SER A 260 -3.76 -0.61 19.20
C SER A 260 -4.65 0.31 20.05
N PRO A 261 -4.64 0.15 21.39
CA PRO A 261 -5.41 1.01 22.29
C PRO A 261 -5.13 2.49 22.09
N SER A 262 -3.87 2.85 21.82
CA SER A 262 -3.43 4.24 21.58
C SER A 262 -4.09 4.87 20.34
N VAL A 263 -4.23 4.10 19.26
CA VAL A 263 -4.92 4.57 18.04
C VAL A 263 -6.43 4.64 18.28
N MET A 264 -7.02 3.63 18.95
CA MET A 264 -8.45 3.60 19.27
C MET A 264 -8.86 4.72 20.24
N ASP A 265 -8.03 5.08 21.21
CA ASP A 265 -8.24 6.23 22.09
C ASP A 265 -8.17 7.56 21.33
N ASN A 266 -7.25 7.69 20.39
CA ASN A 266 -7.15 8.88 19.54
C ASN A 266 -8.38 9.03 18.63
N ASP A 267 -8.86 7.94 18.00
CA ASP A 267 -10.07 7.94 17.18
C ASP A 267 -11.33 8.26 18.02
N ARG A 268 -11.44 7.73 19.25
CA ARG A 268 -12.47 8.12 20.23
C ARG A 268 -12.42 9.61 20.56
N ALA A 269 -11.22 10.16 20.79
CA ALA A 269 -11.01 11.56 21.11
C ALA A 269 -11.35 12.49 19.93
N ILE A 270 -11.03 12.10 18.69
CA ILE A 270 -11.39 12.81 17.46
C ILE A 270 -12.90 12.92 17.32
N LEU A 271 -13.63 11.81 17.43
CA LEU A 271 -15.09 11.81 17.32
C LEU A 271 -15.76 12.68 18.40
N LYS A 272 -15.29 12.54 19.65
CA LYS A 272 -15.77 13.36 20.77
C LYS A 272 -15.56 14.86 20.49
N ALA A 273 -14.33 15.23 20.11
CA ALA A 273 -13.97 16.63 19.83
C ALA A 273 -14.83 17.23 18.70
N TRP A 274 -15.12 16.45 17.64
CA TRP A 274 -15.98 16.89 16.55
C TRP A 274 -17.43 17.13 17.00
N ARG A 275 -18.03 16.19 17.75
CA ARG A 275 -19.41 16.35 18.22
C ARG A 275 -19.53 17.50 19.24
N GLU A 276 -18.52 17.74 20.06
CA GLU A 276 -18.49 18.87 21.00
C GLU A 276 -18.28 20.23 20.31
N LYS A 277 -17.37 20.32 19.32
CA LYS A 277 -17.10 21.59 18.62
C LYS A 277 -18.21 21.98 17.64
N ALA A 278 -18.81 21.01 16.96
CA ALA A 278 -19.72 21.24 15.83
C ALA A 278 -21.02 20.40 15.96
N PRO A 279 -21.79 20.54 17.06
CA PRO A 279 -22.93 19.66 17.35
C PRO A 279 -24.05 19.73 16.31
N GLN A 280 -24.21 20.86 15.61
CA GLN A 280 -25.18 21.06 14.53
C GLN A 280 -24.76 20.49 13.17
N ASN A 281 -23.46 20.22 12.97
CA ASN A 281 -22.95 19.83 11.66
C ASN A 281 -23.25 18.35 11.36
N ARG A 282 -23.41 18.04 10.06
CA ARG A 282 -23.57 16.66 9.60
C ARG A 282 -22.25 15.92 9.83
N LEU A 283 -22.30 14.85 10.61
CA LEU A 283 -21.16 13.96 10.83
C LEU A 283 -21.37 12.67 10.03
N PHE A 284 -20.34 12.28 9.30
CA PHE A 284 -20.17 10.95 8.70
C PHE A 284 -18.86 10.37 9.25
N VAL A 285 -18.50 9.14 8.92
CA VAL A 285 -17.18 8.55 9.20
C VAL A 285 -16.63 7.91 7.93
N TYR A 286 -15.31 7.73 7.86
CA TYR A 286 -14.61 7.04 6.78
C TYR A 286 -13.75 5.95 7.40
N GLN A 287 -13.92 4.72 6.93
CA GLN A 287 -13.33 3.50 7.49
C GLN A 287 -12.31 2.88 6.55
N TYR A 288 -11.25 2.32 7.10
CA TYR A 288 -10.24 1.59 6.32
C TYR A 288 -10.32 0.08 6.61
N TYR A 289 -11.20 -0.63 5.89
CA TYR A 289 -11.38 -2.08 6.04
C TYR A 289 -10.38 -2.91 5.21
N LEU A 290 -9.54 -2.24 4.41
CA LEU A 290 -8.45 -2.83 3.62
C LEU A 290 -7.29 -3.43 4.43
N PHE A 291 -7.13 -3.09 5.70
CA PHE A 291 -6.04 -3.62 6.54
C PHE A 291 -6.40 -5.00 7.12
N PRO A 292 -5.45 -5.85 7.52
CA PRO A 292 -4.01 -5.78 7.24
C PRO A 292 -3.65 -6.09 5.78
N ASN A 293 -4.60 -6.58 4.96
CA ASN A 293 -4.37 -7.07 3.59
C ASN A 293 -3.61 -6.07 2.72
N TYR A 294 -3.91 -4.77 2.79
CA TYR A 294 -3.18 -3.73 2.04
C TYR A 294 -1.69 -3.68 2.38
N SER A 295 -1.34 -3.68 3.67
CA SER A 295 0.05 -3.74 4.12
C SER A 295 0.72 -5.06 3.72
N ALA A 296 -0.05 -6.15 3.73
CA ALA A 296 0.41 -7.47 3.31
C ALA A 296 0.80 -7.49 1.82
N VAL A 297 -0.10 -6.97 0.97
CA VAL A 297 0.11 -6.91 -0.48
C VAL A 297 1.23 -5.93 -0.85
N LEU A 298 1.32 -4.76 -0.21
CA LEU A 298 2.47 -3.86 -0.39
C LEU A 298 3.78 -4.50 0.08
N GLY A 299 3.76 -5.25 1.18
CA GLY A 299 4.90 -6.01 1.70
C GLY A 299 5.17 -7.35 0.99
N LYS A 300 4.39 -7.68 -0.05
CA LYS A 300 4.47 -8.93 -0.84
C LYS A 300 4.46 -10.20 0.02
N PHE A 301 3.59 -10.25 1.03
CA PHE A 301 3.39 -11.42 1.89
C PHE A 301 1.91 -11.66 2.19
N HIS A 302 1.58 -12.88 2.58
CA HIS A 302 0.24 -13.24 3.05
C HIS A 302 0.12 -12.98 4.56
N CYS A 303 -0.92 -12.24 4.98
CA CYS A 303 -1.11 -11.81 6.36
C CYS A 303 -1.93 -12.80 7.22
N PHE A 304 -1.93 -12.59 8.53
CA PHE A 304 -2.93 -13.18 9.40
C PHE A 304 -4.22 -12.35 9.31
N PRO A 305 -5.40 -12.92 9.00
CA PRO A 305 -6.62 -12.14 8.74
C PRO A 305 -7.05 -11.24 9.89
N GLY A 306 -7.57 -10.06 9.54
CA GLY A 306 -8.00 -9.03 10.48
C GLY A 306 -9.48 -9.05 10.82
N PHE A 307 -9.98 -10.18 11.30
CA PHE A 307 -11.37 -10.30 11.78
C PHE A 307 -11.60 -9.47 13.05
N PHE A 308 -12.74 -8.77 13.15
CA PHE A 308 -12.98 -7.77 14.22
C PHE A 308 -14.46 -7.37 14.44
N ALA A 309 -15.42 -8.27 14.23
CA ALA A 309 -16.86 -8.01 14.43
C ALA A 309 -17.23 -7.32 15.77
N HIS A 310 -16.58 -7.69 16.88
CA HIS A 310 -16.77 -7.05 18.18
C HIS A 310 -16.28 -5.60 18.19
N GLY A 311 -15.11 -5.35 17.57
CA GLY A 311 -14.60 -4.00 17.34
C GLY A 311 -15.52 -3.17 16.43
N ILE A 312 -16.17 -3.79 15.44
CA ILE A 312 -17.22 -3.14 14.64
C ILE A 312 -18.40 -2.76 15.54
N ALA A 313 -18.87 -3.64 16.42
CA ALA A 313 -19.99 -3.35 17.32
C ALA A 313 -19.69 -2.20 18.30
N GLU A 314 -18.48 -2.13 18.88
CA GLU A 314 -18.04 -1.00 19.71
C GLU A 314 -18.00 0.31 18.91
N ASN A 315 -17.39 0.27 17.73
CA ASN A 315 -17.30 1.40 16.80
C ASN A 315 -18.71 1.92 16.41
N PHE A 316 -19.65 1.05 16.04
CA PHE A 316 -21.00 1.46 15.65
C PHE A 316 -21.83 2.03 16.79
N LYS A 317 -21.69 1.49 18.02
CA LYS A 317 -22.28 2.09 19.23
C LYS A 317 -21.76 3.51 19.44
N LEU A 318 -20.45 3.73 19.27
CA LEU A 318 -19.81 5.04 19.39
C LEU A 318 -20.27 6.02 18.29
N TYR A 319 -20.37 5.57 17.04
CA TYR A 319 -20.84 6.38 15.92
C TYR A 319 -22.30 6.79 16.09
N HIS A 320 -23.14 5.89 16.60
CA HIS A 320 -24.52 6.19 16.95
C HIS A 320 -24.61 7.21 18.10
N GLN A 321 -23.84 6.99 19.18
CA GLN A 321 -23.75 7.92 20.32
C GLN A 321 -23.35 9.34 19.89
N TYR A 322 -22.39 9.46 18.97
CA TYR A 322 -21.96 10.74 18.41
C TYR A 322 -22.76 11.16 17.15
N GLY A 323 -23.91 10.55 16.86
CA GLY A 323 -24.84 11.01 15.82
C GLY A 323 -24.27 11.03 14.39
N ALA A 324 -23.40 10.08 14.04
CA ALA A 324 -22.95 9.89 12.68
C ALA A 324 -24.10 9.40 11.78
N ARG A 325 -24.24 9.98 10.58
CA ARG A 325 -25.32 9.69 9.62
C ARG A 325 -24.94 8.65 8.55
N GLY A 326 -23.69 8.21 8.50
CA GLY A 326 -23.20 7.23 7.55
C GLY A 326 -21.69 7.00 7.66
N SER A 327 -21.24 5.86 7.15
CA SER A 327 -19.88 5.35 7.19
C SER A 327 -19.37 4.99 5.80
N PHE A 328 -18.54 5.83 5.18
CA PHE A 328 -17.79 5.46 3.98
C PHE A 328 -16.80 4.32 4.32
N TYR A 329 -16.56 3.39 3.41
CA TYR A 329 -15.60 2.28 3.59
C TYR A 329 -14.62 2.26 2.44
N GLU A 330 -13.33 2.35 2.71
CA GLU A 330 -12.28 1.99 1.77
C GLU A 330 -11.90 0.52 1.95
N GLY A 331 -11.89 -0.22 0.84
CA GLY A 331 -11.96 -1.67 0.87
C GLY A 331 -13.31 -2.17 1.40
N LEU A 332 -13.45 -3.49 1.49
CA LEU A 332 -14.60 -4.15 2.09
C LEU A 332 -14.11 -5.17 3.10
N GLY A 333 -14.92 -5.41 4.13
CA GLY A 333 -14.61 -6.45 5.10
C GLY A 333 -14.76 -7.84 4.50
N GLN A 334 -14.11 -8.84 5.09
CA GLN A 334 -14.45 -10.23 4.81
C GLN A 334 -15.92 -10.47 5.25
N ASP A 335 -16.54 -11.56 4.80
CA ASP A 335 -18.01 -11.66 4.71
C ASP A 335 -18.75 -11.35 6.03
N VAL A 336 -18.18 -11.75 7.17
CA VAL A 336 -18.71 -11.47 8.50
C VAL A 336 -18.70 -9.98 8.80
N GLU A 337 -17.56 -9.30 8.62
CA GLU A 337 -17.40 -7.86 8.86
C GLU A 337 -18.41 -7.06 8.03
N MET A 338 -18.59 -7.41 6.75
CA MET A 338 -19.55 -6.72 5.89
C MET A 338 -20.98 -7.00 6.33
N TYR A 339 -21.31 -8.24 6.71
CA TYR A 339 -22.63 -8.59 7.23
C TYR A 339 -22.97 -7.81 8.51
N VAL A 340 -22.10 -7.83 9.53
CA VAL A 340 -22.39 -7.17 10.82
C VAL A 340 -22.42 -5.66 10.67
N SER A 341 -21.53 -5.06 9.86
CA SER A 341 -21.59 -3.62 9.54
C SER A 341 -22.90 -3.22 8.86
N CYS A 342 -23.45 -4.04 7.95
CA CYS A 342 -24.77 -3.76 7.37
C CYS A 342 -25.88 -3.75 8.42
N LYS A 343 -25.86 -4.71 9.35
CA LYS A 343 -26.87 -4.84 10.41
C LYS A 343 -26.77 -3.70 11.42
N LEU A 344 -25.56 -3.32 11.81
CA LEU A 344 -25.28 -2.24 12.76
C LEU A 344 -25.46 -0.83 12.15
N MET A 345 -25.43 -0.71 10.82
CA MET A 345 -25.86 0.52 10.11
C MET A 345 -27.39 0.70 10.09
N ASP A 346 -28.17 -0.39 10.14
CA ASP A 346 -29.66 -0.35 10.24
C ASP A 346 -30.08 -0.14 11.71
N ASP A 347 -29.41 -0.84 12.64
CA ASP A 347 -29.60 -0.70 14.10
C ASP A 347 -28.30 -1.00 14.88
N ALA A 348 -27.66 0.05 15.40
CA ALA A 348 -26.42 -0.03 16.18
C ALA A 348 -26.60 -0.57 17.61
N THR A 349 -27.84 -0.84 18.05
CA THR A 349 -28.13 -1.41 19.38
C THR A 349 -28.16 -2.94 19.39
N ARG A 350 -28.13 -3.58 18.21
CA ARG A 350 -28.15 -5.05 18.09
C ARG A 350 -26.96 -5.69 18.79
N ASP A 351 -27.23 -6.86 19.39
CA ASP A 351 -26.21 -7.70 19.99
C ASP A 351 -25.34 -8.35 18.91
N ILE A 352 -24.03 -8.29 19.07
CA ILE A 352 -23.07 -8.82 18.11
C ILE A 352 -23.00 -10.35 18.16
N ASP A 353 -23.14 -10.96 19.34
CA ASP A 353 -23.09 -12.42 19.48
C ASP A 353 -24.27 -13.08 18.77
N ILE A 354 -25.45 -12.47 18.88
CA ILE A 354 -26.67 -12.89 18.16
C ILE A 354 -26.49 -12.73 16.65
N LEU A 355 -25.87 -11.63 16.19
CA LEU A 355 -25.58 -11.44 14.76
C LEU A 355 -24.58 -12.47 14.22
N LEU A 356 -23.57 -12.85 15.01
CA LEU A 356 -22.65 -13.92 14.66
C LEU A 356 -23.36 -15.28 14.65
N ASP A 357 -24.21 -15.59 15.63
CA ASP A 357 -25.02 -16.82 15.63
C ASP A 357 -25.97 -16.90 14.43
N GLU A 358 -26.66 -15.81 14.10
CA GLU A 358 -27.49 -15.68 12.88
C GLU A 358 -26.66 -15.97 11.62
N TYR A 359 -25.46 -15.38 11.52
CA TYR A 359 -24.57 -15.53 10.37
C TYR A 359 -24.05 -16.96 10.22
N PHE A 360 -23.40 -17.51 11.24
CA PHE A 360 -22.77 -18.83 11.16
C PHE A 360 -23.81 -19.95 11.02
N THR A 361 -24.97 -19.84 11.68
CA THR A 361 -26.08 -20.79 11.50
C THR A 361 -26.66 -20.71 10.10
N GLY A 362 -26.90 -19.51 9.56
CA GLY A 362 -27.47 -19.32 8.23
C GLY A 362 -26.52 -19.67 7.07
N MET A 363 -25.21 -19.54 7.29
CA MET A 363 -24.17 -19.88 6.31
C MET A 363 -23.78 -21.36 6.37
N TYR A 364 -23.47 -21.90 7.54
CA TYR A 364 -22.81 -23.22 7.64
C TYR A 364 -23.67 -24.30 8.30
N GLY A 365 -24.85 -23.96 8.85
CA GLY A 365 -25.83 -24.91 9.37
C GLY A 365 -25.23 -25.89 10.37
N ALA A 366 -25.16 -27.17 10.03
CA ALA A 366 -24.55 -28.20 10.88
C ALA A 366 -23.06 -27.94 11.21
N ALA A 367 -22.34 -27.21 10.36
CA ALA A 367 -20.95 -26.78 10.59
C ALA A 367 -20.81 -25.40 11.26
N ALA A 368 -21.91 -24.77 11.71
CA ALA A 368 -21.88 -23.40 12.27
C ALA A 368 -20.92 -23.22 13.45
N GLN A 369 -20.92 -24.16 14.41
CA GLN A 369 -20.11 -24.06 15.62
C GLN A 369 -18.59 -23.99 15.34
N PRO A 370 -17.96 -24.99 14.66
CA PRO A 370 -16.52 -24.92 14.38
C PRO A 370 -16.14 -23.73 13.49
N MET A 371 -17.02 -23.27 12.60
CA MET A 371 -16.77 -22.06 11.80
C MET A 371 -16.80 -20.78 12.65
N LYS A 372 -17.73 -20.67 13.61
CA LYS A 372 -17.75 -19.56 14.59
C LYS A 372 -16.51 -19.62 15.50
N ASP A 373 -16.11 -20.80 15.96
CA ASP A 373 -14.93 -20.97 16.82
C ASP A 373 -13.62 -20.61 16.09
N PHE A 374 -13.47 -20.97 14.81
CA PHE A 374 -12.37 -20.49 13.96
C PHE A 374 -12.36 -18.96 13.90
N TYR A 375 -13.49 -18.34 13.57
CA TYR A 375 -13.59 -16.89 13.42
C TYR A 375 -13.23 -16.15 14.72
N LEU A 376 -13.80 -16.58 15.86
CA LEU A 376 -13.55 -15.98 17.16
C LEU A 376 -12.10 -16.16 17.62
N LEU A 377 -11.43 -17.27 17.29
CA LEU A 377 -10.01 -17.46 17.58
C LEU A 377 -9.13 -16.51 16.75
N VAL A 378 -9.42 -16.32 15.47
CA VAL A 378 -8.72 -15.34 14.61
C VAL A 378 -8.97 -13.93 15.11
N GLU A 379 -10.22 -13.54 15.35
CA GLU A 379 -10.60 -12.20 15.85
C GLU A 379 -9.92 -11.88 17.18
N ARG A 380 -9.99 -12.80 18.16
CA ARG A 380 -9.38 -12.59 19.48
C ARG A 380 -7.86 -12.54 19.40
N THR A 381 -7.25 -13.30 18.50
CA THR A 381 -5.79 -13.25 18.26
C THR A 381 -5.38 -11.92 17.62
N TYR A 382 -6.13 -11.47 16.60
CA TYR A 382 -5.87 -10.21 15.90
C TYR A 382 -6.15 -8.97 16.75
N SER A 383 -7.13 -9.04 17.68
CA SER A 383 -7.56 -7.86 18.46
C SER A 383 -6.82 -7.70 19.79
N ASP A 384 -6.09 -8.71 20.27
CA ASP A 384 -5.37 -8.66 21.54
C ASP A 384 -4.02 -7.91 21.40
N PRO A 385 -3.84 -6.73 22.03
CA PRO A 385 -2.60 -5.96 21.96
C PRO A 385 -1.37 -6.73 22.45
N ALA A 386 -1.53 -7.75 23.32
CA ALA A 386 -0.42 -8.55 23.83
C ALA A 386 0.27 -9.40 22.74
N ASN A 387 -0.38 -9.63 21.60
CA ASN A 387 0.24 -10.31 20.45
C ASN A 387 1.12 -9.37 19.61
N TYR A 388 1.13 -8.05 19.86
CA TYR A 388 1.84 -7.07 19.04
C TYR A 388 3.10 -6.53 19.77
N PRO A 389 4.16 -6.12 19.04
CA PRO A 389 5.23 -5.32 19.64
C PRO A 389 4.74 -3.90 19.98
N GLU A 390 5.35 -3.27 20.97
CA GLU A 390 5.01 -1.90 21.38
C GLU A 390 5.33 -0.91 20.24
N GLY A 391 4.34 -0.09 19.86
CA GLY A 391 4.48 0.95 18.84
C GLY A 391 4.28 0.50 17.38
N GLU A 392 4.22 -0.81 17.11
CA GLU A 392 3.93 -1.34 15.76
C GLU A 392 2.45 -1.15 15.37
N SER A 393 2.19 -0.74 14.12
CA SER A 393 0.86 -0.39 13.63
C SER A 393 0.41 -1.12 12.36
N ALA A 394 1.25 -1.98 11.78
CA ALA A 394 0.93 -2.84 10.65
C ALA A 394 1.48 -4.25 10.90
N GLN A 395 0.94 -5.27 10.22
CA GLN A 395 1.59 -6.58 10.25
C GLN A 395 2.85 -6.56 9.38
N THR A 396 3.94 -7.12 9.91
CA THR A 396 5.05 -7.68 9.13
C THR A 396 4.86 -9.21 9.02
N PRO A 397 5.66 -9.94 8.21
CA PRO A 397 5.64 -11.40 8.19
C PRO A 397 5.87 -12.03 9.58
N GLU A 398 6.72 -11.42 10.41
CA GLU A 398 7.01 -11.85 11.78
C GLU A 398 5.80 -11.66 12.69
N ILE A 399 5.14 -10.48 12.63
CA ILE A 399 3.91 -10.26 13.40
C ILE A 399 2.84 -11.27 12.95
N ALA A 400 2.67 -11.46 11.65
CA ALA A 400 1.71 -12.41 11.09
C ALA A 400 1.96 -13.87 11.52
N TRP A 401 3.21 -14.35 11.53
CA TRP A 401 3.49 -15.80 11.62
C TRP A 401 4.38 -16.26 12.78
N ASP A 402 5.12 -15.38 13.44
CA ASP A 402 5.74 -15.66 14.75
C ASP A 402 4.81 -15.30 15.92
N ARG A 403 3.93 -14.30 15.76
CA ARG A 403 3.09 -13.81 16.87
C ARG A 403 1.60 -14.07 16.77
N LEU A 404 0.99 -13.91 15.59
CA LEU A 404 -0.44 -14.15 15.41
C LEU A 404 -0.69 -15.62 15.04
N GLY A 405 -0.37 -16.02 13.81
CA GLY A 405 -0.46 -17.36 13.25
C GLY A 405 0.66 -18.31 13.69
N THR A 406 0.89 -18.40 15.00
CA THR A 406 1.80 -19.38 15.65
C THR A 406 1.45 -20.82 15.27
N GLU A 407 2.40 -21.75 15.39
CA GLU A 407 2.18 -23.18 15.11
C GLU A 407 1.01 -23.78 15.90
N GLU A 408 0.93 -23.49 17.20
CA GLU A 408 -0.15 -23.97 18.07
C GLU A 408 -1.53 -23.46 17.62
N ARG A 409 -1.66 -22.15 17.37
CA ARG A 409 -2.93 -21.57 16.93
C ARG A 409 -3.32 -22.05 15.54
N MET A 410 -2.36 -22.24 14.63
CA MET A 410 -2.63 -22.81 13.31
C MET A 410 -3.09 -24.27 13.40
N ALA A 411 -2.54 -25.06 14.33
CA ALA A 411 -3.04 -26.41 14.58
C ALA A 411 -4.49 -26.40 15.14
N GLN A 412 -4.82 -25.46 16.02
CA GLN A 412 -6.19 -25.27 16.54
C GLN A 412 -7.17 -24.86 15.42
N LEU A 413 -6.79 -23.88 14.59
CA LEU A 413 -7.58 -23.41 13.44
C LEU A 413 -7.80 -24.53 12.40
N GLY A 414 -6.77 -25.31 12.09
CA GLY A 414 -6.88 -26.48 11.22
C GLY A 414 -7.79 -27.57 11.80
N ALA A 415 -7.82 -27.76 13.13
CA ALA A 415 -8.74 -28.68 13.78
C ALA A 415 -10.21 -28.21 13.67
N PHE A 416 -10.48 -26.91 13.74
CA PHE A 416 -11.82 -26.37 13.48
C PHE A 416 -12.24 -26.55 12.02
N MET A 417 -11.35 -26.31 11.05
CA MET A 417 -11.65 -26.57 9.64
C MET A 417 -11.96 -28.05 9.37
N ALA A 418 -11.21 -28.97 9.98
CA ALA A 418 -11.48 -30.41 9.88
C ALA A 418 -12.85 -30.79 10.50
N GLN A 419 -13.22 -30.19 11.63
CA GLN A 419 -14.53 -30.37 12.25
C GLN A 419 -15.67 -29.82 11.37
N ALA A 420 -15.48 -28.64 10.75
CA ALA A 420 -16.47 -28.05 9.87
C ALA A 420 -16.73 -28.91 8.62
N HIS A 421 -15.68 -29.42 7.98
CA HIS A 421 -15.79 -30.37 6.85
C HIS A 421 -16.51 -31.66 7.25
N ALA A 422 -16.25 -32.19 8.45
CA ALA A 422 -16.93 -33.40 8.94
C ALA A 422 -18.39 -33.15 9.35
N ALA A 423 -18.74 -31.92 9.76
CA ALA A 423 -20.06 -31.56 10.24
C ALA A 423 -21.04 -31.15 9.13
N ALA A 424 -20.55 -30.61 8.00
CA ALA A 424 -21.37 -30.16 6.88
C ALA A 424 -22.15 -31.32 6.21
N GLN A 425 -23.48 -31.25 6.21
CA GLN A 425 -24.35 -32.36 5.79
C GLN A 425 -24.85 -32.18 4.35
N THR A 426 -25.35 -30.98 4.04
CA THR A 426 -25.91 -30.61 2.74
C THR A 426 -24.83 -30.14 1.77
N GLU A 427 -25.10 -30.24 0.47
CA GLU A 427 -24.17 -29.73 -0.57
C GLU A 427 -23.93 -28.23 -0.45
N GLN A 428 -24.91 -27.46 0.02
CA GLN A 428 -24.77 -26.01 0.24
C GLN A 428 -23.84 -25.69 1.43
N GLU A 429 -23.93 -26.44 2.54
CA GLU A 429 -23.01 -26.28 3.67
C GLU A 429 -21.58 -26.66 3.25
N LYS A 430 -21.41 -27.80 2.57
CA LYS A 430 -20.11 -28.28 2.07
C LYS A 430 -19.46 -27.26 1.13
N ALA A 431 -20.22 -26.73 0.17
CA ALA A 431 -19.73 -25.71 -0.76
C ALA A 431 -19.27 -24.43 -0.04
N ARG A 432 -19.98 -23.98 0.99
CA ARG A 432 -19.61 -22.80 1.79
C ARG A 432 -18.41 -23.04 2.70
N VAL A 433 -18.29 -24.23 3.31
CA VAL A 433 -17.08 -24.61 4.06
C VAL A 433 -15.88 -24.69 3.12
N ALA A 434 -16.02 -25.30 1.94
CA ALA A 434 -14.96 -25.36 0.92
C ALA A 434 -14.56 -23.98 0.38
N LEU A 435 -15.52 -23.06 0.22
CA LEU A 435 -15.22 -21.67 -0.16
C LEU A 435 -14.38 -20.96 0.92
N PHE A 436 -14.75 -21.08 2.20
CA PHE A 436 -13.97 -20.50 3.29
C PHE A 436 -12.58 -21.15 3.42
N ASP A 437 -12.50 -22.47 3.24
CA ASP A 437 -11.24 -23.21 3.19
C ASP A 437 -10.31 -22.58 2.13
N LYS A 438 -10.79 -22.39 0.89
CA LYS A 438 -9.97 -21.77 -0.17
C LYS A 438 -9.68 -20.29 0.04
N GLN A 439 -10.66 -19.50 0.45
CA GLN A 439 -10.50 -18.05 0.54
C GLN A 439 -9.69 -17.61 1.77
N VAL A 440 -9.76 -18.35 2.88
CA VAL A 440 -9.16 -17.96 4.17
C VAL A 440 -8.14 -18.98 4.66
N TRP A 441 -8.49 -20.26 4.78
CA TRP A 441 -7.59 -21.25 5.40
C TRP A 441 -6.36 -21.54 4.54
N GLU A 442 -6.54 -21.81 3.24
CA GLU A 442 -5.44 -22.07 2.31
C GLU A 442 -4.50 -20.85 2.19
N TYR A 443 -5.06 -19.63 2.22
CA TYR A 443 -4.28 -18.38 2.26
C TYR A 443 -3.40 -18.32 3.50
N MET A 444 -3.96 -18.64 4.68
CA MET A 444 -3.21 -18.64 5.93
C MET A 444 -2.15 -19.74 5.98
N THR A 445 -2.44 -20.95 5.50
CA THR A 445 -1.44 -22.03 5.44
C THR A 445 -0.32 -21.71 4.46
N THR A 446 -0.65 -21.09 3.31
CA THR A 446 0.32 -20.68 2.29
C THR A 446 1.24 -19.60 2.84
N GLY A 447 0.70 -18.57 3.48
CA GLY A 447 1.47 -17.51 4.12
C GLY A 447 2.40 -18.03 5.22
N ARG A 448 1.90 -18.91 6.09
CA ARG A 448 2.73 -19.55 7.11
C ARG A 448 3.83 -20.41 6.49
N GLN A 449 3.50 -21.22 5.48
CA GLN A 449 4.48 -22.09 4.82
C GLN A 449 5.60 -21.25 4.18
N GLN A 450 5.26 -20.26 3.36
CA GLN A 450 6.21 -19.33 2.74
C GLN A 450 7.10 -18.66 3.79
N TYR A 451 6.53 -18.22 4.92
CA TYR A 451 7.29 -17.62 6.02
C TYR A 451 8.28 -18.61 6.67
N VAL A 452 7.86 -19.83 6.98
CA VAL A 452 8.71 -20.87 7.58
C VAL A 452 9.82 -21.30 6.61
N GLU A 453 9.50 -21.48 5.33
CA GLU A 453 10.47 -21.77 4.28
C GLU A 453 11.50 -20.64 4.17
N ARG A 454 11.06 -19.37 4.05
CA ARG A 454 11.96 -18.19 4.04
C ARG A 454 12.85 -18.10 5.27
N LYS A 455 12.31 -18.36 6.46
CA LYS A 455 13.06 -18.30 7.73
C LYS A 455 14.10 -19.41 7.87
N SER A 456 13.80 -20.61 7.35
CA SER A 456 14.71 -21.77 7.34
C SER A 456 15.71 -21.79 6.17
N ALA A 457 15.42 -21.09 5.08
CA ALA A 457 16.24 -21.09 3.88
C ALA A 457 17.64 -20.53 4.16
N LYS A 458 18.68 -21.31 3.81
CA LYS A 458 20.08 -20.94 4.02
C LYS A 458 20.42 -19.64 3.29
N ILE A 459 20.90 -18.65 4.05
CA ILE A 459 21.49 -17.43 3.49
C ILE A 459 22.86 -17.80 2.86
N PRO A 460 23.15 -17.39 1.61
CA PRO A 460 24.38 -17.77 0.95
C PRO A 460 25.59 -17.03 1.53
N SER A 461 26.75 -17.67 1.44
CA SER A 461 28.03 -17.11 1.86
C SER A 461 29.09 -17.57 0.87
N VAL A 462 29.97 -16.67 0.45
CA VAL A 462 31.07 -16.95 -0.46
C VAL A 462 32.35 -16.27 0.02
N THR A 463 33.44 -17.01 0.01
CA THR A 463 34.78 -16.45 0.19
C THR A 463 35.26 -15.94 -1.16
N VAL A 464 35.65 -14.67 -1.21
CA VAL A 464 36.15 -14.01 -2.41
C VAL A 464 37.68 -14.05 -2.35
N PRO A 465 38.36 -14.68 -3.33
CA PRO A 465 39.79 -14.92 -3.22
C PRO A 465 40.60 -13.68 -3.49
N LYS A 466 41.77 -13.64 -2.84
CA LYS A 466 42.77 -12.61 -3.06
C LYS A 466 43.67 -12.95 -4.25
N ILE A 467 43.52 -12.20 -5.34
CA ILE A 467 44.40 -12.27 -6.52
C ILE A 467 45.59 -11.31 -6.40
N ALA A 468 46.55 -11.43 -7.33
CA ALA A 468 47.61 -10.44 -7.50
C ALA A 468 47.04 -9.07 -7.89
N GLU A 469 47.76 -7.98 -7.58
CA GLU A 469 47.34 -6.63 -7.95
C GLU A 469 47.27 -6.43 -9.46
N VAL A 470 46.05 -6.23 -9.98
CA VAL A 470 45.80 -5.94 -11.40
C VAL A 470 45.45 -4.47 -11.67
N GLY A 471 45.36 -3.65 -10.61
CA GLY A 471 45.35 -2.19 -10.70
C GLY A 471 44.04 -1.63 -11.25
N GLY A 472 42.91 -2.18 -10.83
CA GLY A 472 41.57 -1.78 -11.28
C GLY A 472 41.16 -2.28 -12.68
N ASP A 473 41.98 -3.09 -13.35
CA ASP A 473 41.70 -3.60 -14.70
C ASP A 473 41.04 -4.99 -14.69
N PRO A 474 39.74 -5.11 -15.04
CA PRO A 474 39.02 -6.39 -14.99
C PRO A 474 39.39 -7.35 -16.13
N ALA A 475 40.09 -6.89 -17.18
CA ALA A 475 40.54 -7.74 -18.29
C ALA A 475 41.77 -8.60 -17.91
N LYS A 476 42.42 -8.30 -16.77
CA LYS A 476 43.57 -9.04 -16.22
C LYS A 476 43.17 -10.08 -15.17
N VAL A 477 41.89 -10.17 -14.81
CA VAL A 477 41.38 -11.15 -13.84
C VAL A 477 41.21 -12.49 -14.56
N ASP A 478 41.73 -13.58 -13.99
CA ASP A 478 41.42 -14.94 -14.44
C ASP A 478 40.01 -15.32 -13.98
N TRP A 479 39.03 -14.96 -14.80
CA TRP A 479 37.62 -15.23 -14.53
C TRP A 479 37.30 -16.72 -14.54
N GLU A 480 38.09 -17.59 -15.17
CA GLU A 480 37.78 -19.04 -15.18
C GLU A 480 38.03 -19.66 -13.80
N GLN A 481 39.05 -19.18 -13.07
CA GLN A 481 39.40 -19.62 -11.72
C GLN A 481 38.65 -18.89 -10.60
N ALA A 482 38.07 -17.71 -10.86
CA ALA A 482 37.29 -16.97 -9.87
C ALA A 482 36.03 -17.76 -9.43
N PRO A 483 35.70 -17.84 -8.11
CA PRO A 483 34.55 -18.56 -7.61
C PRO A 483 33.24 -18.01 -8.18
N ARG A 484 32.29 -18.92 -8.40
CA ARG A 484 30.98 -18.59 -8.96
C ARG A 484 29.96 -18.29 -7.87
N LEU A 485 29.26 -17.17 -8.02
CA LEU A 485 27.93 -16.94 -7.45
C LEU A 485 26.94 -17.88 -8.14
N THR A 486 26.64 -18.98 -7.48
CA THR A 486 25.62 -19.97 -7.87
C THR A 486 24.47 -19.95 -6.87
N GLY A 487 23.37 -20.67 -7.17
CA GLY A 487 22.20 -20.73 -6.29
C GLY A 487 21.20 -19.58 -6.46
N TRP A 488 21.23 -18.89 -7.61
CA TRP A 488 20.22 -17.91 -7.99
C TRP A 488 18.81 -18.50 -7.91
N SER A 489 17.84 -17.67 -7.51
CA SER A 489 16.44 -18.06 -7.34
C SER A 489 15.51 -16.87 -7.62
N MET A 490 14.21 -17.12 -7.73
CA MET A 490 13.20 -16.06 -7.68
C MET A 490 13.00 -15.61 -6.21
N PRO A 491 12.66 -14.33 -5.94
CA PRO A 491 12.30 -13.85 -4.59
C PRO A 491 11.16 -14.62 -3.91
N GLU A 492 10.24 -15.17 -4.70
CA GLU A 492 9.11 -16.00 -4.29
C GLU A 492 9.43 -17.50 -4.27
N GLY A 493 10.63 -17.90 -4.72
CA GLY A 493 11.01 -19.29 -4.93
C GLY A 493 10.50 -19.88 -6.26
N GLY A 494 10.66 -21.19 -6.45
CA GLY A 494 10.25 -21.87 -7.68
C GLY A 494 11.31 -21.93 -8.78
N GLU A 495 10.87 -22.13 -10.03
CA GLU A 495 11.76 -22.42 -11.16
C GLU A 495 12.45 -21.15 -11.69
N VAL A 496 13.72 -21.31 -12.09
CA VAL A 496 14.59 -20.21 -12.53
C VAL A 496 14.54 -20.11 -14.06
N PRO A 497 13.93 -19.05 -14.63
CA PRO A 497 13.69 -18.97 -16.08
C PRO A 497 14.92 -18.50 -16.87
N ARG A 498 15.90 -17.85 -16.23
CA ARG A 498 17.10 -17.29 -16.87
C ARG A 498 18.37 -17.89 -16.31
N LYS A 499 19.37 -18.14 -17.16
CA LYS A 499 20.65 -18.74 -16.76
C LYS A 499 21.64 -17.64 -16.40
N LEU A 500 21.89 -17.48 -15.10
CA LEU A 500 22.80 -16.48 -14.54
C LEU A 500 24.06 -17.13 -13.97
N GLU A 501 25.19 -16.45 -14.14
CA GLU A 501 26.46 -16.75 -13.45
C GLU A 501 27.07 -15.43 -12.97
N GLY A 502 27.42 -15.34 -11.69
CA GLY A 502 28.26 -14.25 -11.19
C GLY A 502 29.63 -14.81 -10.79
N ARG A 503 30.67 -13.97 -10.77
CA ARG A 503 32.01 -14.32 -10.27
C ARG A 503 32.65 -13.17 -9.53
N LEU A 504 33.49 -13.47 -8.55
CA LEU A 504 34.14 -12.49 -7.69
C LEU A 504 35.63 -12.77 -7.50
N ALA A 505 36.42 -11.70 -7.46
CA ALA A 505 37.83 -11.71 -7.01
C ALA A 505 38.16 -10.36 -6.36
N HIS A 506 39.19 -10.25 -5.54
CA HIS A 506 39.70 -8.95 -5.09
C HIS A 506 41.23 -8.94 -5.07
N ASP A 507 41.86 -7.78 -5.25
CA ASP A 507 43.32 -7.64 -5.08
C ASP A 507 43.71 -7.00 -3.72
N GLY A 508 42.71 -6.59 -2.94
CA GLY A 508 42.90 -5.89 -1.66
C GLY A 508 42.87 -4.36 -1.79
N LYS A 509 42.77 -3.83 -3.00
CA LYS A 509 42.39 -2.42 -3.30
C LYS A 509 41.03 -2.34 -3.98
N PHE A 510 40.73 -3.30 -4.86
CA PHE A 510 39.49 -3.39 -5.60
C PHE A 510 38.80 -4.75 -5.41
N LEU A 511 37.46 -4.73 -5.39
CA LEU A 511 36.61 -5.90 -5.61
C LEU A 511 36.20 -5.91 -7.09
N TYR A 512 36.45 -7.04 -7.75
CA TYR A 512 36.09 -7.31 -9.12
C TYR A 512 34.88 -8.24 -9.15
N MET A 513 33.88 -7.91 -9.97
CA MET A 513 32.72 -8.74 -10.19
C MET A 513 32.43 -8.86 -11.69
N GLN A 514 32.18 -10.09 -12.14
CA GLN A 514 31.62 -10.41 -13.45
C GLN A 514 30.22 -10.94 -13.23
N LEU A 515 29.24 -10.46 -14.00
CA LEU A 515 27.86 -10.92 -14.00
C LEU A 515 27.48 -11.27 -15.44
N THR A 516 27.02 -12.49 -15.67
CA THR A 516 26.68 -13.00 -16.99
C THR A 516 25.28 -13.57 -16.98
N GLU A 517 24.49 -13.20 -17.98
CA GLU A 517 23.20 -13.79 -18.32
C GLU A 517 23.28 -14.41 -19.72
N LEU A 518 22.74 -15.61 -19.91
CA LEU A 518 22.53 -16.17 -21.25
C LEU A 518 21.18 -15.68 -21.81
N VAL A 519 21.24 -14.78 -22.79
CA VAL A 519 20.10 -14.04 -23.38
C VAL A 519 20.51 -13.49 -24.75
N ASP A 520 19.59 -13.35 -25.70
CA ASP A 520 19.85 -12.55 -26.93
C ASP A 520 19.87 -11.05 -26.52
N PRO A 521 21.00 -10.33 -26.62
CA PRO A 521 21.07 -8.96 -26.12
C PRO A 521 20.15 -7.97 -26.86
N LYS A 522 19.62 -8.34 -28.04
CA LYS A 522 18.61 -7.54 -28.76
C LYS A 522 17.26 -7.51 -28.05
N THR A 523 17.04 -8.37 -27.07
CA THR A 523 15.81 -8.43 -26.27
C THR A 523 15.85 -7.57 -25.01
N LEU A 524 17.02 -7.01 -24.67
CA LEU A 524 17.22 -6.19 -23.47
C LEU A 524 16.67 -4.78 -23.68
N ILE A 525 15.95 -4.26 -22.69
CA ILE A 525 15.45 -2.88 -22.71
C ILE A 525 16.59 -1.93 -22.31
N THR A 526 17.13 -1.21 -23.31
CA THR A 526 18.28 -0.29 -23.15
C THR A 526 17.91 1.20 -23.18
N ASP A 527 16.72 1.55 -23.69
CA ASP A 527 16.21 2.93 -23.70
C ASP A 527 15.63 3.28 -22.32
N MET A 528 16.42 3.98 -21.51
CA MET A 528 16.23 4.10 -20.06
C MET A 528 16.20 5.55 -19.61
N VAL A 529 15.09 5.97 -18.98
CA VAL A 529 14.98 7.26 -18.27
C VAL A 529 15.75 7.21 -16.95
N SER A 530 15.83 6.02 -16.35
CA SER A 530 16.74 5.70 -15.25
C SER A 530 17.20 4.26 -15.42
N VAL A 531 18.31 3.86 -14.79
CA VAL A 531 18.81 2.48 -14.91
C VAL A 531 17.81 1.42 -14.39
N TRP A 532 16.85 1.77 -13.53
CA TRP A 532 15.77 0.88 -13.05
C TRP A 532 14.53 0.85 -13.97
N SER A 533 14.54 1.55 -15.10
CA SER A 533 13.41 1.58 -16.05
C SER A 533 13.59 0.67 -17.26
N GLY A 534 14.52 -0.29 -17.18
CA GLY A 534 14.88 -1.22 -18.26
C GLY A 534 15.41 -2.53 -17.70
N ASP A 535 16.19 -3.26 -18.51
CA ASP A 535 16.87 -4.46 -18.05
C ASP A 535 18.14 -4.09 -17.28
N ASP A 536 18.28 -4.53 -16.02
CA ASP A 536 19.45 -4.18 -15.21
C ASP A 536 19.95 -5.31 -14.30
N TRP A 537 21.14 -5.09 -13.72
CA TRP A 537 21.61 -5.75 -12.51
C TRP A 537 21.59 -4.78 -11.34
N GLU A 538 21.04 -5.16 -10.19
CA GLU A 538 21.16 -4.40 -8.95
C GLU A 538 22.03 -5.13 -7.91
N LEU A 539 22.92 -4.40 -7.27
CA LEU A 539 23.97 -4.88 -6.37
C LEU A 539 23.91 -4.12 -5.05
N PHE A 540 23.82 -4.87 -3.96
CA PHE A 540 23.59 -4.33 -2.62
C PHE A 540 24.75 -4.65 -1.70
N PHE A 541 25.19 -3.68 -0.90
CA PHE A 541 26.28 -3.82 0.06
C PHE A 541 25.90 -3.19 1.39
N ALA A 542 26.11 -3.90 2.50
CA ALA A 542 25.83 -3.41 3.84
C ALA A 542 26.84 -3.93 4.89
N ARG A 543 26.99 -3.21 6.00
CA ARG A 543 27.78 -3.65 7.16
C ARG A 543 27.01 -4.58 8.09
N GLU A 544 25.69 -4.47 8.10
CA GLU A 544 24.75 -5.31 8.85
C GLU A 544 23.53 -5.62 7.95
N ARG A 545 22.68 -6.57 8.35
CA ARG A 545 21.43 -6.91 7.62
C ARG A 545 20.29 -5.91 7.89
N VAL A 546 20.62 -4.63 8.02
CA VAL A 546 19.73 -3.49 8.31
C VAL A 546 20.25 -2.22 7.63
N LYS A 547 19.46 -1.15 7.60
CA LYS A 547 19.91 0.18 7.15
C LYS A 547 21.00 0.72 8.10
N PRO A 548 22.04 1.44 7.60
CA PRO A 548 22.21 1.87 6.21
C PRO A 548 22.87 0.83 5.30
N TYR A 549 22.61 0.96 3.99
CA TYR A 549 23.21 0.14 2.94
C TYR A 549 23.43 0.94 1.66
N ARG A 550 24.14 0.33 0.70
CA ARG A 550 24.40 0.90 -0.62
C ARG A 550 23.85 0.01 -1.71
N GLN A 551 23.37 0.66 -2.76
CA GLN A 551 22.86 0.08 -3.99
C GLN A 551 23.71 0.63 -5.13
N VAL A 552 24.13 -0.25 -6.03
CA VAL A 552 24.68 0.07 -7.34
C VAL A 552 23.89 -0.74 -8.34
N GLY A 553 23.68 -0.24 -9.53
CA GLY A 553 23.08 -1.08 -10.56
C GLY A 553 23.29 -0.55 -11.96
N LEU A 554 23.19 -1.49 -12.90
CA LEU A 554 24.01 -1.55 -14.10
C LEU A 554 23.13 -1.91 -15.29
N GLY A 555 22.96 -0.98 -16.22
CA GLY A 555 22.21 -1.19 -17.45
C GLY A 555 23.07 -1.79 -18.57
N PRO A 556 22.47 -2.34 -19.66
CA PRO A 556 23.21 -3.07 -20.68
C PRO A 556 24.01 -2.14 -21.59
N GLY A 557 23.66 -0.86 -21.64
CA GLY A 557 24.46 0.20 -22.26
C GLY A 557 25.69 0.64 -21.45
N GLY A 558 25.97 0.02 -20.29
CA GLY A 558 27.06 0.42 -19.39
C GLY A 558 26.78 1.65 -18.53
N ASN A 559 25.57 2.21 -18.63
CA ASN A 559 25.05 3.22 -17.72
C ASN A 559 24.86 2.62 -16.31
N PHE A 560 25.14 3.39 -15.26
CA PHE A 560 24.92 2.95 -13.88
C PHE A 560 24.37 4.07 -13.00
N SER A 561 23.79 3.67 -11.87
CA SER A 561 23.48 4.55 -10.74
C SER A 561 24.05 3.96 -9.46
N ALA A 562 24.39 4.83 -8.50
CA ALA A 562 24.94 4.46 -7.21
C ALA A 562 24.25 5.28 -6.11
N LEU A 563 23.52 4.60 -5.23
CA LEU A 563 22.71 5.18 -4.16
C LEU A 563 23.13 4.64 -2.79
N ALA A 564 23.15 5.52 -1.79
CA ALA A 564 23.29 5.20 -0.37
C ALA A 564 21.94 5.42 0.32
N HIS A 565 21.48 4.41 1.06
CA HIS A 565 20.16 4.38 1.70
C HIS A 565 20.32 4.49 3.22
N GLY A 566 19.67 5.49 3.82
CA GLY A 566 19.76 5.76 5.25
C GLY A 566 21.08 6.35 5.76
N GLU A 567 22.08 6.63 4.90
CA GLU A 567 23.34 7.27 5.32
C GLU A 567 23.21 8.80 5.56
N VAL A 568 22.18 9.44 5.01
CA VAL A 568 22.01 10.91 5.05
C VAL A 568 20.76 11.29 5.83
N ALA A 569 20.91 12.03 6.92
CA ALA A 569 19.79 12.48 7.75
C ALA A 569 18.78 13.31 6.93
N GLY A 570 17.51 12.92 6.96
CA GLY A 570 16.44 13.58 6.21
C GLY A 570 16.37 13.24 4.72
N GLN A 571 17.19 12.31 4.21
CA GLN A 571 17.09 11.77 2.85
C GLN A 571 17.00 10.24 2.91
N PRO A 572 15.91 9.60 2.45
CA PRO A 572 15.81 8.13 2.49
C PRO A 572 16.90 7.47 1.63
N MET A 573 17.22 8.09 0.49
CA MET A 573 18.33 7.73 -0.40
C MET A 573 19.06 8.98 -0.91
N ALA A 574 20.36 8.86 -1.15
CA ALA A 574 21.20 9.90 -1.72
C ALA A 574 22.23 9.29 -2.71
N PRO A 575 22.64 10.00 -3.77
CA PRO A 575 23.75 9.54 -4.62
C PRO A 575 25.08 9.54 -3.85
N TRP A 576 25.97 8.60 -4.15
CA TRP A 576 27.33 8.55 -3.59
C TRP A 576 28.39 8.42 -4.69
N ASP A 577 29.56 9.03 -4.46
CA ASP A 577 30.74 8.81 -5.29
C ASP A 577 31.31 7.42 -4.99
N SER A 578 30.79 6.43 -5.72
CA SER A 578 31.21 5.04 -5.60
C SER A 578 32.57 4.76 -6.24
N GLY A 579 33.06 5.65 -7.12
CA GLY A 579 34.31 5.49 -7.87
C GLY A 579 34.40 4.25 -8.76
N ILE A 580 33.27 3.60 -9.09
CA ILE A 580 33.27 2.33 -9.80
C ILE A 580 33.63 2.49 -11.28
N THR A 581 34.20 1.44 -11.86
CA THR A 581 34.31 1.26 -13.31
C THR A 581 33.34 0.17 -13.75
N VAL A 582 32.57 0.41 -14.81
CA VAL A 582 31.60 -0.54 -15.38
C VAL A 582 31.94 -0.77 -16.85
N ILE A 583 32.00 -2.03 -17.26
CA ILE A 583 32.16 -2.46 -18.66
C ILE A 583 31.02 -3.43 -18.96
N SER A 584 30.10 -3.03 -19.84
CA SER A 584 29.01 -3.89 -20.31
C SER A 584 29.32 -4.40 -21.72
N ASP A 585 29.23 -5.72 -21.91
CA ASP A 585 29.45 -6.41 -23.18
C ASP A 585 28.17 -7.14 -23.61
N THR A 586 27.59 -6.64 -24.72
CA THR A 586 26.44 -7.20 -25.43
C THR A 586 26.81 -7.60 -26.86
N SER A 587 28.10 -7.80 -27.16
CA SER A 587 28.62 -8.08 -28.51
C SER A 587 28.42 -9.53 -28.94
N ALA A 588 28.41 -10.46 -27.97
CA ALA A 588 28.12 -11.87 -28.19
C ALA A 588 26.60 -12.08 -28.38
N PRO A 589 26.16 -12.92 -29.35
CA PRO A 589 24.74 -13.05 -29.70
C PRO A 589 23.90 -13.87 -28.70
N ASP A 590 24.52 -14.47 -27.69
CA ASP A 590 23.91 -15.45 -26.77
C ASP A 590 24.03 -15.07 -25.28
N ARG A 591 24.63 -13.92 -24.96
CA ARG A 591 24.86 -13.48 -23.58
C ARG A 591 25.00 -11.97 -23.43
N TRP A 592 24.66 -11.51 -22.24
CA TRP A 592 25.06 -10.20 -21.73
C TRP A 592 26.02 -10.41 -20.54
N THR A 593 27.17 -9.75 -20.58
CA THR A 593 28.17 -9.82 -19.51
C THR A 593 28.52 -8.41 -19.03
N VAL A 594 28.50 -8.18 -17.72
CA VAL A 594 28.95 -6.94 -17.08
C VAL A 594 30.14 -7.22 -16.19
N HIS A 595 31.22 -6.46 -16.36
CA HIS A 595 32.30 -6.36 -15.40
C HIS A 595 32.17 -5.06 -14.62
N VAL A 596 32.23 -5.14 -13.29
CA VAL A 596 32.26 -3.97 -12.41
C VAL A 596 33.41 -4.06 -11.43
N VAL A 597 34.07 -2.93 -11.22
CA VAL A 597 35.24 -2.79 -10.33
C VAL A 597 34.90 -1.77 -9.25
N PHE A 598 34.93 -2.22 -8.00
CA PHE A 598 34.63 -1.41 -6.82
C PHE A 598 35.91 -1.06 -6.05
N PRO A 599 36.27 0.23 -5.88
CA PRO A 599 37.30 0.64 -4.92
C PRO A 599 36.85 0.26 -3.49
N LEU A 600 37.63 -0.58 -2.81
CA LEU A 600 37.26 -1.11 -1.49
C LEU A 600 37.25 -0.01 -0.41
N ASP A 601 38.13 0.98 -0.52
CA ASP A 601 38.19 2.15 0.35
C ASP A 601 36.91 2.99 0.28
N LYS A 602 36.28 3.05 -0.89
CA LYS A 602 34.99 3.71 -1.09
C LYS A 602 33.80 2.83 -0.75
N LEU A 603 33.84 1.51 -1.02
CA LEU A 603 32.68 0.61 -1.12
C LEU A 603 31.65 0.74 0.03
N LEU A 604 32.08 0.79 1.29
CA LEU A 604 31.23 1.01 2.46
C LEU A 604 31.85 2.06 3.39
N PRO A 605 31.09 2.69 4.31
CA PRO A 605 31.66 3.59 5.31
C PRO A 605 32.84 2.95 6.05
N GLY A 606 33.95 3.70 6.16
CA GLY A 606 35.21 3.25 6.75
C GLY A 606 36.11 2.35 5.87
N GLY A 607 35.67 2.02 4.66
CA GLY A 607 36.40 1.17 3.71
C GLY A 607 36.39 -0.32 4.07
N VAL A 608 36.36 -1.19 3.06
CA VAL A 608 36.41 -2.66 3.19
C VAL A 608 37.86 -3.14 3.05
N ARG A 609 38.24 -4.22 3.73
CA ARG A 609 39.61 -4.78 3.72
C ARG A 609 39.63 -6.30 3.50
N SER A 610 40.80 -6.85 3.16
CA SER A 610 41.08 -8.29 3.34
C SER A 610 40.72 -8.72 4.77
N GLY A 611 40.00 -9.84 4.91
CA GLY A 611 39.46 -10.33 6.18
C GLY A 611 38.11 -9.74 6.60
N ASP A 612 37.61 -8.67 5.95
CA ASP A 612 36.29 -8.13 6.26
C ASP A 612 35.17 -9.05 5.73
N LYS A 613 34.06 -9.08 6.47
CA LYS A 613 32.77 -9.57 6.00
C LYS A 613 31.89 -8.41 5.53
N VAL A 614 31.24 -8.58 4.38
CA VAL A 614 30.26 -7.65 3.82
C VAL A 614 28.95 -8.38 3.57
N TYR A 615 27.82 -7.80 3.97
CA TYR A 615 26.51 -8.34 3.59
C TYR A 615 26.16 -7.86 2.19
N PHE A 616 25.71 -8.79 1.34
CA PHE A 616 25.59 -8.58 -0.10
C PHE A 616 24.35 -9.24 -0.69
N ASN A 617 23.76 -8.61 -1.69
CA ASN A 617 22.85 -9.29 -2.60
C ASN A 617 23.08 -8.81 -4.03
N ALA A 618 22.79 -9.68 -5.00
CA ALA A 618 22.74 -9.34 -6.41
C ALA A 618 21.37 -9.73 -6.96
N ASN A 619 20.76 -8.84 -7.72
CA ASN A 619 19.48 -9.04 -8.38
C ASN A 619 19.65 -8.82 -9.89
N ARG A 620 18.85 -9.53 -10.68
CA ARG A 620 18.71 -9.35 -12.13
C ARG A 620 17.26 -8.97 -12.41
N ILE A 621 17.03 -7.77 -12.95
CA ILE A 621 15.70 -7.19 -13.18
C ILE A 621 15.40 -7.11 -14.69
N TRP A 622 14.39 -7.83 -15.17
CA TRP A 622 13.98 -7.76 -16.58
C TRP A 622 12.50 -7.42 -16.72
N TRP A 623 12.11 -6.95 -17.90
CA TRP A 623 10.72 -6.61 -18.21
C TRP A 623 10.16 -7.53 -19.27
N ALA A 624 8.96 -8.08 -19.04
CA ALA A 624 8.24 -8.88 -20.01
C ALA A 624 6.73 -8.63 -19.90
N GLY A 625 6.06 -8.40 -21.03
CA GLY A 625 4.61 -8.15 -21.07
C GLY A 625 4.15 -6.95 -20.21
N GLY A 626 5.00 -5.93 -20.04
CA GLY A 626 4.72 -4.77 -19.20
C GLY A 626 4.90 -4.99 -17.69
N ARG A 627 5.45 -6.14 -17.26
CA ARG A 627 5.76 -6.42 -15.85
C ARG A 627 7.27 -6.58 -15.64
N GLY A 628 7.76 -6.03 -14.54
CA GLY A 628 9.10 -6.28 -14.04
C GLY A 628 9.17 -7.64 -13.35
N HIS A 629 10.28 -8.33 -13.52
CA HIS A 629 10.58 -9.63 -12.94
C HIS A 629 11.98 -9.60 -12.33
N GLN A 630 12.19 -10.34 -11.26
CA GLN A 630 13.43 -10.38 -10.51
C GLN A 630 13.95 -11.81 -10.37
N MET A 631 15.26 -11.99 -10.53
CA MET A 631 16.00 -13.07 -9.88
C MET A 631 16.96 -12.49 -8.85
N THR A 632 17.33 -13.29 -7.85
CA THR A 632 18.19 -12.87 -6.73
C THR A 632 19.23 -13.94 -6.39
N TRP A 633 20.41 -13.53 -5.93
CA TRP A 633 21.44 -14.43 -5.41
C TRP A 633 21.12 -14.91 -3.99
N SER A 634 20.53 -14.06 -3.15
CA SER A 634 20.06 -14.46 -1.82
C SER A 634 18.65 -15.04 -1.87
N PRO A 635 18.44 -16.35 -1.57
CA PRO A 635 17.14 -16.96 -1.74
C PRO A 635 16.06 -16.36 -0.84
N LEU A 636 14.88 -16.21 -1.44
CA LEU A 636 13.67 -15.68 -0.82
C LEU A 636 13.83 -14.22 -0.33
N ALA A 637 14.50 -13.41 -1.14
CA ALA A 637 14.75 -11.98 -0.89
C ALA A 637 14.38 -11.12 -2.12
N ALA A 638 13.39 -10.24 -1.96
CA ALA A 638 13.13 -9.20 -2.95
C ALA A 638 14.21 -8.10 -2.93
N VAL A 639 14.12 -7.14 -3.85
CA VAL A 639 14.89 -5.88 -3.75
C VAL A 639 14.70 -5.27 -2.35
N HIS A 640 15.76 -4.65 -1.80
CA HIS A 640 15.75 -3.98 -0.48
C HIS A 640 15.47 -4.87 0.77
N GLN A 641 15.21 -6.17 0.64
CA GLN A 641 15.05 -7.10 1.78
C GLN A 641 16.40 -7.49 2.43
N LEU A 642 16.89 -6.60 3.29
CA LEU A 642 18.20 -6.67 3.94
C LEU A 642 18.41 -7.85 4.88
N ASP A 643 17.34 -8.31 5.54
CA ASP A 643 17.35 -9.38 6.54
C ASP A 643 17.86 -10.73 5.99
N ARG A 644 17.83 -10.87 4.65
CA ARG A 644 18.29 -12.05 3.92
C ARG A 644 19.66 -11.89 3.27
N PHE A 645 20.29 -10.71 3.24
CA PHE A 645 21.52 -10.49 2.45
C PHE A 645 22.59 -11.56 2.73
N GLY A 646 23.15 -12.12 1.65
CA GLY A 646 24.24 -13.08 1.68
C GLY A 646 25.53 -12.47 2.24
N GLU A 647 26.58 -13.27 2.33
CA GLU A 647 27.87 -12.85 2.91
C GLU A 647 28.99 -12.97 1.87
N LEU A 648 29.71 -11.87 1.64
CA LEU A 648 31.03 -11.88 1.01
C LEU A 648 32.08 -11.83 2.12
N ILE A 649 33.00 -12.79 2.12
CA ILE A 649 34.15 -12.82 3.03
C ILE A 649 35.40 -12.61 2.16
N LEU A 650 36.10 -11.49 2.33
CA LEU A 650 37.33 -11.21 1.57
C LEU A 650 38.52 -11.90 2.25
N GLU A 651 39.44 -12.49 1.48
CA GLU A 651 40.66 -13.16 1.98
C GLU A 651 41.79 -12.17 2.38
#